data_AF-A0A519EY81-F1
#
_entry.id   AF-A0A519EY81-F1
#
_cell.length_a   1.000
_cell.length_b   1.000
_cell.length_c   1.000
_cell.angle_alpha   90.00
_cell.angle_beta   90.00
_cell.angle_gamma   90.00
#
_symmetry.space_group_name_H-M   'P 1'
#
loop_
_entity.id
_entity.type
_entity.pdbx_description
1 polymer ?
#
loop_
_entity_poly.entity_id
_entity_poly.type
_entity_poly.pdbx_seq_one_letter_code
_entity_poly.pdbx_strand_id
1 'polypeptide(L)'
;MSITPTFDIRNYGAKGDATTDDTVAIQKAIDAASAAGGGKVYIPGGTWRVSDSDGSGNALALKSNVTLTGEGAGDSVLQLADGTGSNTTSLLGVVAGSTVRDATVSNLTLDGNQANGGGQVSGWSQSGANSTNLLIDGVTATNFSGSGFDLTGASVHLTVRNSTATDNASDGFAVGGSLPALTFQDNRALDNGANGINVGLGGVAVSLTDNQASGNAGDGIYVHEESGVDTGFFSVIGGDVSGNGGDGVHMRGIEYGGVYRLDIHGNGGSGVNLQGTTHIEVSNNVIHTNAQGNDVPEVAIRNLGSDNGTQNFVYDNLITGGNGSTWGVAEVPSDVASVEGSVIFGNVINGTQAGDISAAGNASQVYNNSDVLIVRGSAGADTLIGSRSDELISGGAGRDRIDGGAGDDVIQGGAGADRLSGGTGSDVFRFTSVSDSYRTATTSFTDRITDFNDTSDRLDLTLLGLSGLGNGHDGTLKATYNAGTNITYLASLDADAAGNRFQLALDGNHLSSLSAANFFSSITGTANDDKLLGTAADDVLLGGAGRDTLSGDGGADRLIGGSGGDTLTGGAGADTFVYTRVSDSLRNDASGSYAQRDLITDFNSNGHDRLDLTALNYKGLGNGYDGTLKVVLNLAGDQTALKSLEPDADGNRFEILLSGNHLYDLTASNVLFANPDDTRTDSSQPLTSVNATGTAGADTLYGDWGNDTLFGLAGDDVLAGSVGDDLLVGGAGSDKLTGGSGEDTFRFDHISDSYVGAADLITDFTTGHDTLDVSALGFTGLGDGRNDTLQVSYNANSDRTYVRSNEADSAGQKFQVTLAGDYSHSLKAEDFAFSAAVNAAEIKVVGVAAPMDHVVLSDA
;
A
#
# COMPACT_ATOMS: atom_id res chain seq x y z
N MET A 1 42.93 11.70 -12.39
CA MET A 1 42.54 12.33 -11.11
C MET A 1 42.58 13.84 -11.31
N SER A 2 41.47 14.43 -11.72
CA SER A 2 41.31 15.89 -11.64
C SER A 2 41.06 16.21 -10.17
N ILE A 3 41.99 16.92 -9.52
CA ILE A 3 41.80 17.37 -8.14
C ILE A 3 40.83 18.53 -8.23
N THR A 4 39.58 18.36 -7.78
CA THR A 4 38.62 19.46 -7.72
C THR A 4 39.22 20.57 -6.85
N PRO A 5 39.43 21.79 -7.38
CA PRO A 5 40.09 22.85 -6.65
C PRO A 5 39.25 23.24 -5.42
N THR A 6 39.92 23.41 -4.28
CA THR A 6 39.29 23.77 -3.00
C THR A 6 39.58 25.23 -2.66
N PHE A 7 38.53 25.97 -2.34
CA PHE A 7 38.52 27.40 -2.05
C PHE A 7 38.11 27.59 -0.59
N ASP A 8 39.08 27.70 0.30
CA ASP A 8 38.84 27.96 1.74
C ASP A 8 38.54 29.44 1.96
N ILE A 9 37.37 29.76 2.53
CA ILE A 9 36.90 31.14 2.73
C ILE A 9 37.87 32.00 3.56
N ARG A 10 38.69 31.41 4.43
CA ARG A 10 39.71 32.13 5.24
C ARG A 10 40.80 32.75 4.37
N ASN A 11 41.12 32.12 3.23
CA ASN A 11 42.09 32.65 2.27
C ASN A 11 41.55 33.88 1.52
N TYR A 12 40.24 34.13 1.59
CA TYR A 12 39.56 35.28 0.99
C TYR A 12 39.26 36.39 2.01
N GLY A 13 39.69 36.21 3.26
CA GLY A 13 39.63 37.23 4.31
C GLY A 13 38.55 37.02 5.37
N ALA A 14 37.77 35.92 5.28
CA ALA A 14 36.73 35.61 6.26
C ALA A 14 37.34 35.37 7.66
N LYS A 15 36.67 35.85 8.71
CA LYS A 15 37.13 35.83 10.10
C LYS A 15 36.42 34.79 10.95
N GLY A 16 35.11 34.59 10.76
CA GLY A 16 34.36 33.55 11.47
C GLY A 16 34.31 33.78 12.98
N ASP A 17 34.35 35.04 13.41
CA ASP A 17 34.40 35.46 14.81
C ASP A 17 33.01 35.82 15.39
N ALA A 18 31.94 35.44 14.68
CA ALA A 18 30.54 35.77 14.98
C ALA A 18 30.19 37.27 15.03
N THR A 19 31.10 38.17 14.64
CA THR A 19 30.92 39.64 14.71
C THR A 19 31.25 40.35 13.41
N THR A 20 32.29 39.92 12.71
CA THR A 20 32.73 40.46 11.44
C THR A 20 31.80 39.99 10.33
N ASP A 21 31.32 40.93 9.52
CA ASP A 21 30.58 40.61 8.30
C ASP A 21 31.52 39.98 7.26
N ASP A 22 31.33 38.67 7.03
CA ASP A 22 32.14 37.82 6.18
C ASP A 22 31.57 37.70 4.76
N THR A 23 30.45 38.37 4.44
CA THR A 23 29.74 38.28 3.16
C THR A 23 30.66 38.44 1.97
N VAL A 24 31.43 39.55 1.94
CA VAL A 24 32.30 39.89 0.82
C VAL A 24 33.42 38.85 0.65
N ALA A 25 33.91 38.26 1.75
CA ALA A 25 34.96 37.25 1.69
C ALA A 25 34.42 35.91 1.17
N ILE A 26 33.25 35.50 1.66
CA ILE A 26 32.59 34.25 1.24
C ILE A 26 32.16 34.34 -0.23
N GLN A 27 31.52 35.44 -0.65
CA GLN A 27 31.11 35.63 -2.04
C GLN A 27 32.31 35.64 -2.99
N LYS A 28 33.45 36.24 -2.61
CA LYS A 28 34.69 36.18 -3.40
C LYS A 28 35.21 34.75 -3.59
N ALA A 29 35.07 33.88 -2.59
CA ALA A 29 35.45 32.47 -2.70
C ALA A 29 34.54 31.72 -3.68
N ILE A 30 33.22 31.97 -3.61
CA ILE A 30 32.22 31.43 -4.54
C ILE A 30 32.50 31.89 -5.98
N ASP A 31 32.72 33.19 -6.18
CA ASP A 31 33.01 33.75 -7.49
C ASP A 31 34.34 33.22 -8.05
N ALA A 32 35.36 33.04 -7.21
CA ALA A 32 36.64 32.46 -7.62
C ALA A 32 36.52 30.98 -8.03
N ALA A 33 35.72 30.21 -7.30
CA ALA A 33 35.43 28.82 -7.64
C ALA A 33 34.71 28.72 -8.99
N SER A 34 33.68 29.54 -9.20
CA SER A 34 32.96 29.57 -10.47
C SER A 34 33.84 30.02 -11.63
N ALA A 35 34.65 31.08 -11.44
CA ALA A 35 35.58 31.59 -12.45
C ALA A 35 36.67 30.58 -12.84
N ALA A 36 36.99 29.63 -11.95
CA ALA A 36 37.91 28.53 -12.22
C ALA A 36 37.26 27.38 -13.03
N GLY A 37 35.99 27.50 -13.41
CA GLY A 37 35.22 26.45 -14.08
C GLY A 37 34.56 25.44 -13.12
N GLY A 38 34.56 25.74 -11.82
CA GLY A 38 33.96 24.92 -10.77
C GLY A 38 34.93 24.56 -9.65
N GLY A 39 34.40 24.29 -8.46
CA GLY A 39 35.23 23.98 -7.29
C GLY A 39 34.48 23.86 -5.98
N LYS A 40 35.17 23.30 -4.99
CA LYS A 40 34.66 23.12 -3.63
C LYS A 40 34.96 24.37 -2.80
N VAL A 41 33.95 25.14 -2.42
CA VAL A 41 34.08 26.22 -1.44
C VAL A 41 33.89 25.62 -0.05
N TYR A 42 34.94 25.67 0.76
CA TYR A 42 34.98 25.04 2.07
C TYR A 42 34.75 26.07 3.17
N ILE A 43 33.74 25.81 4.01
CA ILE A 43 33.39 26.60 5.20
C ILE A 43 33.87 25.82 6.43
N PRO A 44 34.90 26.29 7.15
CA PRO A 44 35.34 25.64 8.38
C PRO A 44 34.30 25.76 9.51
N GLY A 45 34.46 24.97 10.57
CA GLY A 45 33.70 25.14 11.80
C GLY A 45 33.84 26.55 12.38
N GLY A 46 32.71 27.15 12.78
CA GLY A 46 32.61 28.52 13.26
C GLY A 46 31.30 29.20 12.83
N THR A 47 31.06 30.39 13.35
CA THR A 47 29.91 31.24 13.00
C THR A 47 30.35 32.41 12.14
N TRP A 48 29.82 32.49 10.93
CA TRP A 48 30.18 33.45 9.90
C TRP A 48 29.01 34.39 9.65
N ARG A 49 29.16 35.68 9.98
CA ARG A 49 28.07 36.66 9.82
C ARG A 49 27.95 37.06 8.36
N VAL A 50 26.72 37.12 7.85
CA VAL A 50 26.44 37.55 6.47
C VAL A 50 25.31 38.58 6.41
N SER A 51 25.36 39.48 5.44
CA SER A 51 24.38 40.54 5.22
C SER A 51 24.16 40.77 3.72
N ASP A 52 23.00 41.30 3.34
CA ASP A 52 22.77 41.75 1.97
C ASP A 52 23.43 43.10 1.74
N SER A 53 24.62 43.06 1.15
CA SER A 53 25.45 44.24 0.89
C SER A 53 25.28 44.83 -0.52
N ASP A 54 24.59 44.12 -1.42
CA ASP A 54 24.49 44.48 -2.83
C ASP A 54 23.06 44.70 -3.35
N GLY A 55 22.04 44.40 -2.52
CA GLY A 55 20.63 44.57 -2.86
C GLY A 55 20.15 43.57 -3.91
N SER A 56 20.88 42.45 -4.09
CA SER A 56 20.54 41.39 -5.05
C SER A 56 19.38 40.50 -4.59
N GLY A 57 18.94 40.68 -3.35
CA GLY A 57 17.90 39.88 -2.68
C GLY A 57 18.50 38.79 -1.78
N ASN A 58 19.62 38.17 -2.15
CA ASN A 58 20.24 37.13 -1.33
C ASN A 58 21.50 37.65 -0.63
N ALA A 59 21.75 37.27 0.63
CA ALA A 59 23.01 37.63 1.29
C ALA A 59 24.22 36.95 0.62
N LEU A 60 24.06 35.71 0.16
CA LEU A 60 25.03 34.96 -0.64
C LEU A 60 24.37 34.38 -1.89
N ALA A 61 25.03 34.57 -3.04
CA ALA A 61 24.59 34.10 -4.34
C ALA A 61 25.40 32.88 -4.79
N LEU A 62 24.73 31.73 -4.90
CA LEU A 62 25.31 30.52 -5.47
C LEU A 62 25.58 30.69 -6.98
N LYS A 63 26.57 29.96 -7.50
CA LYS A 63 27.00 30.00 -8.91
C LYS A 63 27.16 28.59 -9.47
N SER A 64 27.14 28.46 -10.79
CA SER A 64 27.27 27.17 -11.47
C SER A 64 28.61 26.48 -11.18
N ASN A 65 28.59 25.15 -11.12
CA ASN A 65 29.73 24.27 -10.85
C ASN A 65 30.36 24.45 -9.45
N VAL A 66 29.67 25.11 -8.52
CA VAL A 66 30.17 25.36 -7.16
C VAL A 66 29.57 24.37 -6.17
N THR A 67 30.44 23.72 -5.39
CA THR A 67 30.05 22.92 -4.23
C THR A 67 30.40 23.70 -2.96
N LEU A 68 29.40 24.29 -2.31
CA LEU A 68 29.55 24.91 -1.00
C LEU A 68 29.36 23.85 0.09
N THR A 69 30.33 23.70 1.01
CA THR A 69 30.26 22.62 1.99
C THR A 69 30.96 22.93 3.29
N GLY A 70 30.30 22.63 4.39
CA GLY A 70 30.81 22.80 5.76
C GLY A 70 31.37 21.51 6.36
N GLU A 71 31.58 21.53 7.68
CA GLU A 71 32.05 20.37 8.46
C GLU A 71 30.92 19.56 9.10
N GLY A 72 29.69 20.09 9.10
CA GLY A 72 28.53 19.48 9.73
C GLY A 72 27.48 20.52 10.14
N ALA A 73 26.23 20.08 10.28
CA ALA A 73 25.17 20.89 10.88
C ALA A 73 25.54 21.26 12.33
N GLY A 74 25.44 22.54 12.67
CA GLY A 74 25.84 23.12 13.96
C GLY A 74 27.32 23.49 14.07
N ASP A 75 28.20 22.84 13.29
CA ASP A 75 29.63 23.15 13.28
C ASP A 75 29.94 24.35 12.38
N SER A 76 29.44 24.35 11.14
CA SER A 76 29.63 25.43 10.17
C SER A 76 28.35 26.25 10.04
N VAL A 77 28.29 27.42 10.69
CA VAL A 77 27.08 28.24 10.77
C VAL A 77 27.24 29.53 9.96
N LEU A 78 26.44 29.70 8.91
CA LEU A 78 26.23 30.97 8.24
C LEU A 78 25.06 31.69 8.90
N GLN A 79 25.29 32.84 9.52
CA GLN A 79 24.28 33.51 10.34
C GLN A 79 24.02 34.92 9.83
N LEU A 80 22.75 35.33 9.69
CA LEU A 80 22.42 36.71 9.32
C LEU A 80 22.94 37.72 10.36
N ALA A 81 23.44 38.85 9.86
CA ALA A 81 23.92 39.96 10.68
C ALA A 81 22.75 40.71 11.36
N ASP A 82 23.02 41.35 12.50
CA ASP A 82 22.01 42.12 13.23
C ASP A 82 21.51 43.32 12.39
N GLY A 83 20.20 43.55 12.40
CA GLY A 83 19.59 44.66 11.65
C GLY A 83 19.55 44.49 10.13
N THR A 84 19.73 43.27 9.62
CA THR A 84 19.49 42.93 8.20
C THR A 84 18.08 43.36 7.81
N GLY A 85 17.97 44.11 6.70
CA GLY A 85 16.79 44.92 6.34
C GLY A 85 15.76 44.23 5.45
N SER A 86 14.65 44.92 5.20
CA SER A 86 13.47 44.44 4.46
C SER A 86 13.67 44.10 2.97
N ASN A 87 14.87 44.26 2.42
CA ASN A 87 15.18 44.01 1.02
C ASN A 87 15.84 42.64 0.79
N THR A 88 16.26 41.96 1.86
CA THR A 88 16.84 40.62 1.80
C THR A 88 15.72 39.58 1.74
N THR A 89 15.69 38.80 0.67
CA THR A 89 14.75 37.69 0.46
C THR A 89 15.27 36.38 1.04
N SER A 90 16.58 36.12 0.97
CA SER A 90 17.17 34.91 1.59
C SER A 90 18.62 35.05 2.04
N LEU A 91 19.08 34.15 2.91
CA LEU A 91 20.49 34.08 3.30
C LEU A 91 21.35 33.52 2.16
N LEU A 92 21.00 32.35 1.63
CA LEU A 92 21.74 31.69 0.55
C LEU A 92 20.78 31.29 -0.56
N GLY A 93 21.18 31.45 -1.82
CA GLY A 93 20.27 31.06 -2.88
C GLY A 93 20.77 31.30 -4.28
N VAL A 94 19.86 31.11 -5.22
CA VAL A 94 20.04 31.49 -6.61
C VAL A 94 19.39 32.85 -6.83
N VAL A 95 20.11 33.78 -7.46
CA VAL A 95 19.59 35.14 -7.72
C VAL A 95 18.49 35.06 -8.78
N ALA A 96 17.37 35.76 -8.56
CA ALA A 96 16.27 35.82 -9.51
C ALA A 96 16.74 36.28 -10.91
N GLY A 97 16.23 35.63 -11.97
CA GLY A 97 16.63 35.88 -13.35
C GLY A 97 18.00 35.32 -13.75
N SER A 98 18.70 34.62 -12.85
CA SER A 98 19.94 33.91 -13.16
C SER A 98 19.70 32.42 -13.43
N THR A 99 20.70 31.76 -14.03
CA THR A 99 20.69 30.32 -14.31
C THR A 99 21.89 29.69 -13.63
N VAL A 100 21.64 28.74 -12.73
CA VAL A 100 22.69 27.98 -12.03
C VAL A 100 22.59 26.51 -12.43
N ARG A 101 23.73 25.89 -12.73
CA ARG A 101 23.83 24.47 -13.11
C ARG A 101 24.89 23.77 -12.28
N ASP A 102 24.62 22.51 -11.94
CA ASP A 102 25.58 21.60 -11.30
C ASP A 102 26.17 22.20 -10.03
N ALA A 103 25.31 22.60 -9.08
CA ALA A 103 25.72 23.23 -7.84
C ALA A 103 25.23 22.45 -6.63
N THR A 104 26.02 22.48 -5.56
CA THR A 104 25.75 21.69 -4.36
C THR A 104 25.94 22.54 -3.11
N VAL A 105 25.06 22.36 -2.13
CA VAL A 105 25.20 22.89 -0.77
C VAL A 105 25.09 21.72 0.21
N SER A 106 26.05 21.59 1.13
CA SER A 106 26.03 20.47 2.07
C SER A 106 26.67 20.75 3.43
N ASN A 107 26.26 20.01 4.44
CA ASN A 107 26.90 19.93 5.77
C ASN A 107 27.10 21.30 6.45
N LEU A 108 26.09 22.16 6.44
CA LEU A 108 26.16 23.47 7.07
C LEU A 108 24.83 23.90 7.68
N THR A 109 24.87 24.88 8.56
CA THR A 109 23.70 25.54 9.14
C THR A 109 23.54 26.93 8.57
N LEU A 110 22.33 27.25 8.11
CA LEU A 110 21.84 28.59 7.80
C LEU A 110 21.03 29.06 9.02
N ASP A 111 21.39 30.20 9.60
CA ASP A 111 20.75 30.75 10.79
C ASP A 111 20.25 32.17 10.53
N GLY A 112 18.95 32.38 10.64
CA GLY A 112 18.29 33.63 10.35
C GLY A 112 18.37 34.69 11.46
N ASN A 113 18.78 34.33 12.67
CA ASN A 113 18.91 35.26 13.80
C ASN A 113 17.65 36.13 14.02
N GLN A 114 16.45 35.53 13.90
CA GLN A 114 15.14 36.22 13.89
C GLN A 114 14.93 37.20 15.06
N ALA A 115 15.52 36.96 16.24
CA ALA A 115 15.39 37.84 17.39
C ALA A 115 15.94 39.27 17.17
N ASN A 116 16.76 39.48 16.12
CA ASN A 116 17.53 40.71 15.91
C ASN A 116 17.38 41.34 14.50
N GLY A 117 16.42 40.88 13.68
CA GLY A 117 16.22 41.32 12.28
C GLY A 117 14.87 42.01 12.02
N GLY A 118 14.73 42.65 10.84
CA GLY A 118 13.45 43.21 10.38
C GLY A 118 13.17 42.84 8.91
N GLY A 119 12.02 42.23 8.64
CA GLY A 119 11.64 41.72 7.30
C GLY A 119 11.42 40.20 7.28
N GLN A 120 10.82 39.67 6.21
CA GLN A 120 10.62 38.23 6.01
C GLN A 120 11.78 37.69 5.17
N VAL A 121 12.68 36.92 5.79
CA VAL A 121 13.90 36.40 5.15
C VAL A 121 13.90 34.88 5.26
N SER A 122 14.06 34.19 4.14
CA SER A 122 14.16 32.72 4.09
C SER A 122 15.61 32.23 4.21
N GLY A 123 15.83 30.98 4.61
CA GLY A 123 17.18 30.42 4.68
C GLY A 123 17.77 30.18 3.30
N TRP A 124 17.08 29.35 2.53
CA TRP A 124 17.36 29.12 1.12
C TRP A 124 16.29 29.77 0.24
N SER A 125 16.66 30.37 -0.90
CA SER A 125 15.70 30.67 -1.97
C SER A 125 16.28 30.49 -3.36
N GLN A 126 15.47 29.95 -4.27
CA GLN A 126 15.76 29.93 -5.70
C GLN A 126 14.64 30.58 -6.52
N SER A 127 13.76 31.34 -5.88
CA SER A 127 12.58 31.90 -6.51
C SER A 127 12.94 32.80 -7.71
N GLY A 128 12.22 32.61 -8.83
CA GLY A 128 12.46 33.35 -10.07
C GLY A 128 13.76 33.00 -10.80
N ALA A 129 14.47 31.95 -10.40
CA ALA A 129 15.61 31.40 -11.13
C ALA A 129 15.20 30.19 -11.98
N ASN A 130 16.04 29.84 -12.96
CA ASN A 130 15.93 28.60 -13.73
C ASN A 130 17.20 27.77 -13.52
N SER A 131 17.11 26.68 -12.77
CA SER A 131 18.28 25.90 -12.37
C SER A 131 18.24 24.45 -12.88
N THR A 132 19.39 23.78 -12.86
CA THR A 132 19.49 22.36 -13.23
C THR A 132 20.53 21.66 -12.37
N ASN A 133 20.24 20.43 -11.91
CA ASN A 133 21.13 19.61 -11.09
C ASN A 133 21.59 20.36 -9.82
N LEU A 134 20.63 20.81 -9.02
CA LEU A 134 20.91 21.42 -7.72
C LEU A 134 20.79 20.35 -6.63
N LEU A 135 21.80 20.27 -5.77
CA LEU A 135 21.82 19.34 -4.65
C LEU A 135 21.93 20.08 -3.30
N ILE A 136 20.97 19.84 -2.41
CA ILE A 136 20.98 20.26 -1.01
C ILE A 136 21.02 18.99 -0.16
N ASP A 137 22.11 18.77 0.59
CA ASP A 137 22.34 17.53 1.35
C ASP A 137 22.91 17.81 2.74
N GLY A 138 22.17 17.48 3.80
CA GLY A 138 22.65 17.69 5.17
C GLY A 138 22.73 19.17 5.57
N VAL A 139 21.78 19.99 5.11
CA VAL A 139 21.72 21.42 5.44
C VAL A 139 20.65 21.67 6.50
N THR A 140 20.98 22.46 7.53
CA THR A 140 20.01 22.89 8.54
C THR A 140 19.66 24.36 8.36
N ALA A 141 18.39 24.71 8.17
CA ALA A 141 17.90 26.08 8.15
C ALA A 141 17.10 26.37 9.43
N THR A 142 17.51 27.38 10.20
CA THR A 142 16.90 27.68 11.50
C THR A 142 16.77 29.16 11.82
N ASN A 143 15.82 29.52 12.69
CA ASN A 143 15.60 30.88 13.19
C ASN A 143 15.37 31.92 12.09
N PHE A 144 14.71 31.54 10.98
CA PHE A 144 14.34 32.48 9.92
C PHE A 144 12.98 33.13 10.17
N SER A 145 12.83 34.40 9.79
CA SER A 145 11.54 35.10 9.82
C SER A 145 10.62 34.74 8.65
N GLY A 146 11.17 34.12 7.60
CA GLY A 146 10.47 33.49 6.48
C GLY A 146 10.52 31.96 6.57
N SER A 147 10.59 31.30 5.42
CA SER A 147 10.67 29.84 5.35
C SER A 147 12.09 29.34 5.54
N GLY A 148 12.27 28.11 6.03
CA GLY A 148 13.60 27.49 6.09
C GLY A 148 14.20 27.34 4.69
N PHE A 149 13.47 26.63 3.82
CA PHE A 149 13.80 26.47 2.40
C PHE A 149 12.65 26.91 1.51
N ASP A 150 12.88 27.92 0.69
CA ASP A 150 12.00 28.34 -0.40
C ASP A 150 12.49 27.72 -1.73
N LEU A 151 11.81 26.65 -2.15
CA LEU A 151 12.10 25.85 -3.33
C LEU A 151 11.15 26.17 -4.49
N THR A 152 10.39 27.26 -4.42
CA THR A 152 9.33 27.60 -5.39
C THR A 152 9.82 28.02 -6.80
N GLY A 153 11.12 28.22 -6.97
CA GLY A 153 11.72 28.54 -8.27
C GLY A 153 11.91 27.31 -9.16
N ALA A 154 11.77 27.49 -10.48
CA ALA A 154 11.88 26.41 -11.44
C ALA A 154 13.27 25.74 -11.46
N SER A 155 13.30 24.42 -11.36
CA SER A 155 14.55 23.64 -11.37
C SER A 155 14.33 22.22 -11.89
N VAL A 156 15.21 21.77 -12.77
CA VAL A 156 15.24 20.38 -13.27
C VAL A 156 16.25 19.56 -12.44
N HIS A 157 15.88 18.34 -12.01
CA HIS A 157 16.72 17.51 -11.12
C HIS A 157 17.17 18.24 -9.85
N LEU A 158 16.22 18.83 -9.14
CA LEU A 158 16.47 19.32 -7.79
C LEU A 158 16.49 18.11 -6.85
N THR A 159 17.55 17.98 -6.05
CA THR A 159 17.64 16.98 -4.98
C THR A 159 17.76 17.69 -3.64
N VAL A 160 16.81 17.44 -2.74
CA VAL A 160 16.86 17.89 -1.34
C VAL A 160 16.75 16.68 -0.45
N ARG A 161 17.83 16.36 0.27
CA ARG A 161 17.86 15.22 1.18
C ARG A 161 18.59 15.46 2.48
N ASN A 162 18.28 14.65 3.50
CA ASN A 162 18.91 14.69 4.82
C ASN A 162 18.92 16.10 5.46
N SER A 163 18.03 16.99 5.05
CA SER A 163 18.08 18.41 5.41
C SER A 163 17.03 18.73 6.47
N THR A 164 17.28 19.71 7.31
CA THR A 164 16.41 20.05 8.46
C THR A 164 16.00 21.51 8.40
N ALA A 165 14.70 21.79 8.50
CA ALA A 165 14.16 23.13 8.69
C ALA A 165 13.52 23.22 10.07
N THR A 166 14.04 24.07 10.96
CA THR A 166 13.55 24.13 12.34
C THR A 166 13.52 25.51 12.97
N ASP A 167 12.55 25.79 13.84
CA ASP A 167 12.40 27.09 14.53
C ASP A 167 12.27 28.28 13.56
N ASN A 168 11.68 28.08 12.38
CA ASN A 168 11.41 29.17 11.43
C ASN A 168 10.01 29.74 11.66
N ALA A 169 9.81 31.02 11.38
CA ALA A 169 8.52 31.69 11.63
C ALA A 169 7.41 31.32 10.65
N SER A 170 7.79 30.89 9.43
CA SER A 170 6.88 30.47 8.37
C SER A 170 7.01 28.95 8.14
N ASP A 171 6.91 28.49 6.90
CA ASP A 171 6.96 27.06 6.58
C ASP A 171 8.41 26.53 6.72
N GLY A 172 8.58 25.28 7.13
CA GLY A 172 9.90 24.64 7.12
C GLY A 172 10.45 24.54 5.69
N PHE A 173 9.69 23.89 4.81
CA PHE A 173 9.96 23.79 3.38
C PHE A 173 8.75 24.32 2.60
N ALA A 174 8.97 25.30 1.73
CA ALA A 174 8.01 25.73 0.72
C ALA A 174 8.44 25.16 -0.64
N VAL A 175 7.70 24.20 -1.15
CA VAL A 175 7.95 23.49 -2.41
C VAL A 175 6.91 23.95 -3.42
N GLY A 176 7.31 24.33 -4.62
CA GLY A 176 6.34 24.75 -5.65
C GLY A 176 6.97 25.13 -6.97
N GLY A 177 6.14 25.55 -7.92
CA GLY A 177 6.57 25.82 -9.29
C GLY A 177 6.93 24.57 -10.10
N SER A 178 7.68 24.75 -11.19
CA SER A 178 8.04 23.66 -12.11
C SER A 178 9.32 22.94 -11.64
N LEU A 179 9.14 21.77 -11.02
CA LEU A 179 10.23 20.95 -10.46
C LEU A 179 10.28 19.53 -11.07
N PRO A 180 10.52 19.38 -12.39
CA PRO A 180 10.61 18.05 -13.01
C PRO A 180 11.78 17.24 -12.43
N ALA A 181 11.49 15.97 -12.15
CA ALA A 181 12.40 15.02 -11.52
C ALA A 181 12.97 15.51 -10.17
N LEU A 182 12.10 16.07 -9.32
CA LEU A 182 12.42 16.39 -7.93
C LEU A 182 12.69 15.11 -7.13
N THR A 183 13.79 15.09 -6.39
CA THR A 183 14.05 14.10 -5.33
C THR A 183 13.96 14.80 -3.98
N PHE A 184 12.96 14.46 -3.17
CA PHE A 184 12.74 15.04 -1.84
C PHE A 184 12.64 13.94 -0.78
N GLN A 185 13.75 13.66 -0.09
CA GLN A 185 13.89 12.46 0.75
C GLN A 185 14.58 12.70 2.10
N ASP A 186 14.18 12.01 3.17
CA ASP A 186 14.87 12.02 4.47
C ASP A 186 15.01 13.43 5.09
N ASN A 187 14.09 14.34 4.80
CA ASN A 187 14.12 15.71 5.34
C ASN A 187 13.31 15.81 6.63
N ARG A 188 13.61 16.82 7.46
CA ARG A 188 12.98 17.03 8.77
C ARG A 188 12.49 18.47 8.92
N ALA A 189 11.19 18.66 9.08
CA ALA A 189 10.57 19.96 9.37
C ALA A 189 10.06 20.00 10.81
N LEU A 190 10.76 20.73 11.69
CA LEU A 190 10.57 20.65 13.14
C LEU A 190 10.24 22.01 13.76
N ASP A 191 9.17 22.13 14.54
CA ASP A 191 8.89 23.32 15.36
C ASP A 191 8.79 24.65 14.57
N ASN A 192 8.31 24.62 13.32
CA ASN A 192 8.12 25.82 12.51
C ASN A 192 6.80 26.54 12.84
N GLY A 193 6.75 27.85 12.63
CA GLY A 193 5.64 28.74 12.98
C GLY A 193 4.45 28.70 12.02
N ALA A 194 4.58 28.02 10.88
CA ALA A 194 3.49 27.66 9.98
C ALA A 194 3.53 26.15 9.70
N ASN A 195 3.49 25.71 8.45
CA ASN A 195 3.47 24.28 8.12
C ASN A 195 4.89 23.68 8.14
N GLY A 196 5.00 22.37 8.34
CA GLY A 196 6.29 21.69 8.20
C GLY A 196 6.78 21.72 6.76
N ILE A 197 6.02 21.10 5.86
CA ILE A 197 6.26 21.07 4.41
C ILE A 197 5.00 21.58 3.72
N ASN A 198 5.13 22.64 2.92
CA ASN A 198 4.07 23.25 2.15
C ASN A 198 4.36 23.05 0.65
N VAL A 199 3.48 22.37 -0.07
CA VAL A 199 3.65 21.99 -1.48
C VAL A 199 2.56 22.61 -2.35
N GLY A 200 2.94 23.50 -3.26
CA GLY A 200 2.10 23.99 -4.35
C GLY A 200 2.34 23.21 -5.64
N LEU A 201 1.33 22.55 -6.19
CA LEU A 201 1.45 21.77 -7.42
C LEU A 201 1.16 22.59 -8.68
N GLY A 202 2.07 22.49 -9.67
CA GLY A 202 1.99 23.19 -10.96
C GLY A 202 1.98 22.26 -12.19
N GLY A 203 1.36 21.07 -12.09
CA GLY A 203 1.20 20.11 -13.20
C GLY A 203 2.33 19.11 -13.40
N VAL A 204 3.25 18.98 -12.45
CA VAL A 204 4.35 18.00 -12.45
C VAL A 204 4.16 17.03 -11.29
N ALA A 205 4.42 15.73 -11.52
CA ALA A 205 4.35 14.73 -10.47
C ALA A 205 5.42 14.97 -9.39
N VAL A 206 5.02 14.96 -8.12
CA VAL A 206 5.92 15.18 -6.97
C VAL A 206 5.72 14.06 -5.95
N SER A 207 6.84 13.50 -5.46
CA SER A 207 6.83 12.52 -4.38
C SER A 207 7.72 12.97 -3.23
N LEU A 208 7.22 12.83 -2.00
CA LEU A 208 7.97 13.05 -0.77
C LEU A 208 8.21 11.68 -0.12
N THR A 209 9.48 11.29 0.09
CA THR A 209 9.82 9.98 0.64
C THR A 209 10.54 10.07 2.00
N ASP A 210 10.09 9.31 3.00
CA ASP A 210 10.74 9.18 4.32
C ASP A 210 11.02 10.52 5.03
N ASN A 211 10.10 11.49 4.90
CA ASN A 211 10.25 12.81 5.51
C ASN A 211 9.60 12.86 6.90
N GLN A 212 10.14 13.67 7.80
CA GLN A 212 9.57 13.94 9.11
C GLN A 212 9.00 15.36 9.17
N ALA A 213 7.77 15.51 9.68
CA ALA A 213 7.19 16.82 9.99
C ALA A 213 6.58 16.81 11.39
N SER A 214 7.22 17.49 12.35
CA SER A 214 6.81 17.43 13.76
C SER A 214 6.84 18.77 14.49
N GLY A 215 5.88 18.98 15.41
CA GLY A 215 5.84 20.16 16.28
C GLY A 215 5.53 21.49 15.58
N ASN A 216 5.17 21.48 14.30
CA ASN A 216 4.89 22.70 13.54
C ASN A 216 3.55 23.32 13.98
N ALA A 217 3.43 24.64 13.95
CA ALA A 217 2.22 25.33 14.44
C ALA A 217 1.00 25.17 13.51
N GLY A 218 1.24 24.97 12.21
CA GLY A 218 0.24 24.63 11.19
C GLY A 218 0.17 23.12 10.93
N ASP A 219 -0.06 22.74 9.68
CA ASP A 219 -0.11 21.34 9.26
C ASP A 219 1.30 20.76 9.17
N GLY A 220 1.45 19.44 9.37
CA GLY A 220 2.73 18.77 9.17
C GLY A 220 3.16 18.84 7.71
N ILE A 221 2.33 18.31 6.82
CA ILE A 221 2.49 18.37 5.36
C ILE A 221 1.20 18.94 4.77
N TYR A 222 1.30 20.10 4.14
CA TYR A 222 0.20 20.76 3.43
C TYR A 222 0.46 20.75 1.93
N VAL A 223 -0.51 20.29 1.15
CA VAL A 223 -0.41 20.13 -0.30
C VAL A 223 -1.62 20.80 -0.92
N HIS A 224 -1.38 21.66 -1.91
CA HIS A 224 -2.46 22.39 -2.57
C HIS A 224 -2.19 22.67 -4.04
N GLU A 225 -3.25 22.88 -4.80
CA GLU A 225 -3.18 23.38 -6.18
C GLU A 225 -2.56 24.78 -6.28
N GLU A 226 -1.83 25.06 -7.36
CA GLU A 226 -1.59 26.42 -7.83
C GLU A 226 -2.76 26.85 -8.75
N SER A 227 -3.40 27.98 -8.41
CA SER A 227 -4.63 28.49 -9.04
C SER A 227 -4.73 28.29 -10.57
N GLY A 228 -5.63 27.39 -11.00
CA GLY A 228 -6.07 27.26 -12.40
C GLY A 228 -5.27 26.30 -13.28
N VAL A 229 -4.55 25.34 -12.68
CA VAL A 229 -3.78 24.29 -13.37
C VAL A 229 -4.33 22.92 -12.96
N ASP A 230 -4.41 22.00 -13.92
CA ASP A 230 -4.80 20.59 -13.68
C ASP A 230 -3.80 19.94 -12.72
N THR A 231 -4.29 19.18 -11.74
CA THR A 231 -3.45 18.73 -10.62
C THR A 231 -2.69 17.47 -11.02
N GLY A 232 -1.37 17.57 -11.07
CA GLY A 232 -0.50 16.41 -11.28
C GLY A 232 -0.55 15.42 -10.12
N PHE A 233 0.07 14.26 -10.31
CA PHE A 233 0.18 13.21 -9.30
C PHE A 233 1.01 13.65 -8.08
N PHE A 234 0.52 13.43 -6.86
CA PHE A 234 1.29 13.70 -5.65
C PHE A 234 1.26 12.55 -4.64
N SER A 235 2.44 12.12 -4.16
CA SER A 235 2.53 11.08 -3.14
C SER A 235 3.39 11.48 -1.95
N VAL A 236 2.96 11.07 -0.75
CA VAL A 236 3.79 11.03 0.46
C VAL A 236 3.97 9.57 0.84
N ILE A 237 5.22 9.14 0.98
CA ILE A 237 5.57 7.74 1.17
C ILE A 237 6.56 7.61 2.32
N GLY A 238 6.17 6.95 3.41
CA GLY A 238 7.04 6.73 4.55
C GLY A 238 7.36 8.01 5.34
N GLY A 239 7.90 7.81 6.54
CA GLY A 239 8.24 8.89 7.47
C GLY A 239 7.27 9.03 8.64
N ASP A 240 7.40 10.15 9.36
CA ASP A 240 6.72 10.41 10.63
C ASP A 240 6.13 11.83 10.63
N VAL A 241 4.84 11.95 10.91
CA VAL A 241 4.14 13.25 10.93
C VAL A 241 3.39 13.40 12.24
N SER A 242 3.98 14.14 13.18
CA SER A 242 3.55 14.06 14.56
C SER A 242 3.53 15.37 15.35
N GLY A 243 2.55 15.56 16.23
CA GLY A 243 2.55 16.68 17.18
C GLY A 243 2.38 18.07 16.55
N ASN A 244 1.89 18.17 15.31
CA ASN A 244 1.66 19.46 14.65
C ASN A 244 0.37 20.11 15.18
N GLY A 245 0.26 21.44 15.10
CA GLY A 245 -0.88 22.21 15.61
C GLY A 245 -2.14 22.10 14.74
N GLY A 246 -1.96 21.87 13.44
CA GLY A 246 -3.00 21.57 12.45
C GLY A 246 -3.17 20.07 12.20
N ASP A 247 -3.57 19.71 10.99
CA ASP A 247 -3.65 18.32 10.54
C ASP A 247 -2.23 17.73 10.35
N GLY A 248 -2.11 16.40 10.39
CA GLY A 248 -0.86 15.73 10.04
C GLY A 248 -0.52 15.96 8.56
N VAL A 249 -1.32 15.34 7.68
CA VAL A 249 -1.24 15.53 6.23
C VAL A 249 -2.54 16.15 5.72
N HIS A 250 -2.45 17.30 5.06
CA HIS A 250 -3.60 18.00 4.50
C HIS A 250 -3.41 18.18 2.99
N MET A 251 -4.26 17.50 2.21
CA MET A 251 -4.29 17.60 0.76
C MET A 251 -5.52 18.36 0.31
N ARG A 252 -5.32 19.43 -0.48
CA ARG A 252 -6.40 20.32 -0.89
C ARG A 252 -6.44 20.52 -2.40
N GLY A 253 -7.51 20.06 -3.04
CA GLY A 253 -7.71 20.21 -4.48
C GLY A 253 -6.71 19.41 -5.30
N ILE A 254 -6.51 18.13 -4.98
CA ILE A 254 -5.57 17.23 -5.68
C ILE A 254 -6.34 16.07 -6.30
N GLU A 255 -6.05 15.69 -7.54
CA GLU A 255 -6.80 14.69 -8.32
C GLU A 255 -6.17 13.29 -8.38
N TYR A 256 -4.86 13.11 -8.17
CA TYR A 256 -4.25 11.78 -8.17
C TYR A 256 -3.09 11.68 -7.18
N GLY A 257 -2.98 10.52 -6.54
CA GLY A 257 -1.85 10.13 -5.70
C GLY A 257 -2.26 9.64 -4.32
N GLY A 258 -1.46 9.89 -3.28
CA GLY A 258 -1.77 9.30 -1.98
C GLY A 258 -0.81 9.51 -0.82
N VAL A 259 -1.20 8.94 0.31
CA VAL A 259 -0.52 8.93 1.61
C VAL A 259 -0.26 7.47 1.97
N TYR A 260 1.00 7.06 2.02
CA TYR A 260 1.37 5.65 2.09
C TYR A 260 2.45 5.37 3.14
N ARG A 261 2.20 4.39 4.03
CA ARG A 261 3.21 3.88 4.98
C ARG A 261 3.78 4.92 5.95
N LEU A 262 3.00 5.95 6.29
CA LEU A 262 3.37 6.94 7.30
C LEU A 262 2.95 6.48 8.69
N ASP A 263 3.70 6.93 9.69
CA ASP A 263 3.26 7.02 11.08
C ASP A 263 2.74 8.45 11.32
N ILE A 264 1.46 8.61 11.65
CA ILE A 264 0.78 9.90 11.76
C ILE A 264 0.07 10.01 13.10
N HIS A 265 0.61 10.81 14.01
CA HIS A 265 0.09 10.81 15.39
C HIS A 265 0.21 12.10 16.19
N GLY A 266 -0.69 12.30 17.16
CA GLY A 266 -0.61 13.41 18.11
C GLY A 266 -0.81 14.80 17.50
N ASN A 267 -1.32 14.90 16.27
CA ASN A 267 -1.60 16.17 15.62
C ASN A 267 -2.86 16.85 16.21
N GLY A 268 -2.92 18.18 16.13
CA GLY A 268 -3.99 19.00 16.70
C GLY A 268 -5.31 18.85 15.94
N GLY A 269 -5.23 18.65 14.63
CA GLY A 269 -6.32 18.30 13.72
C GLY A 269 -6.39 16.80 13.46
N SER A 270 -6.92 16.46 12.30
CA SER A 270 -7.02 15.10 11.76
C SER A 270 -5.61 14.56 11.48
N GLY A 271 -5.41 13.25 11.51
CA GLY A 271 -4.18 12.66 11.00
C GLY A 271 -4.03 12.94 9.51
N VAL A 272 -5.05 12.61 8.72
CA VAL A 272 -5.14 12.93 7.29
C VAL A 272 -6.40 13.74 7.01
N ASN A 273 -6.27 14.84 6.28
CA ASN A 273 -7.36 15.69 5.84
C ASN A 273 -7.33 15.86 4.31
N LEU A 274 -8.29 15.25 3.64
CA LEU A 274 -8.52 15.34 2.22
C LEU A 274 -9.62 16.39 1.96
N GLN A 275 -9.32 17.47 1.27
CA GLN A 275 -10.26 18.56 1.01
C GLN A 275 -10.39 18.85 -0.49
N GLY A 276 -11.54 18.52 -1.09
CA GLY A 276 -11.79 18.71 -2.52
C GLY A 276 -10.89 17.85 -3.40
N THR A 277 -10.50 16.67 -2.92
CA THR A 277 -9.58 15.78 -3.62
C THR A 277 -10.29 14.71 -4.42
N THR A 278 -9.68 14.26 -5.50
CA THR A 278 -10.19 13.17 -6.33
C THR A 278 -9.14 12.06 -6.39
N HIS A 279 -9.53 10.78 -6.51
CA HIS A 279 -8.62 9.62 -6.62
C HIS A 279 -7.36 9.65 -5.72
N ILE A 280 -7.51 10.10 -4.47
CA ILE A 280 -6.43 10.02 -3.47
C ILE A 280 -6.56 8.73 -2.69
N GLU A 281 -5.46 8.01 -2.58
CA GLU A 281 -5.36 6.82 -1.76
C GLU A 281 -4.70 7.12 -0.41
N VAL A 282 -5.29 6.63 0.66
CA VAL A 282 -4.71 6.61 2.00
C VAL A 282 -4.58 5.15 2.39
N SER A 283 -3.37 4.60 2.33
CA SER A 283 -3.19 3.17 2.64
C SER A 283 -1.91 2.77 3.36
N ASN A 284 -1.99 1.66 4.09
CA ASN A 284 -0.87 1.09 4.85
C ASN A 284 -0.26 2.06 5.89
N ASN A 285 -1.02 3.05 6.35
CA ASN A 285 -0.55 4.00 7.36
C ASN A 285 -0.89 3.51 8.77
N VAL A 286 -0.10 3.96 9.74
CA VAL A 286 -0.46 3.91 11.15
C VAL A 286 -0.92 5.31 11.54
N ILE A 287 -2.22 5.48 11.76
CA ILE A 287 -2.83 6.79 12.04
C ILE A 287 -3.42 6.73 13.44
N HIS A 288 -2.82 7.42 14.40
CA HIS A 288 -3.29 7.25 15.77
C HIS A 288 -3.20 8.48 16.65
N THR A 289 -4.13 8.57 17.60
CA THR A 289 -4.11 9.55 18.69
C THR A 289 -3.98 10.99 18.18
N ASN A 290 -4.58 11.33 17.04
CA ASN A 290 -4.64 12.71 16.56
C ASN A 290 -5.79 13.46 17.26
N ALA A 291 -6.31 14.52 16.65
CA ALA A 291 -7.38 15.34 17.19
C ALA A 291 -7.06 15.91 18.59
N GLN A 292 -5.81 16.33 18.82
CA GLN A 292 -5.36 16.83 20.13
C GLN A 292 -5.86 18.24 20.46
N GLY A 293 -6.24 19.02 19.44
CA GLY A 293 -6.68 20.40 19.58
C GLY A 293 -8.19 20.60 19.43
N ASN A 294 -8.85 19.80 18.60
CA ASN A 294 -10.29 19.88 18.31
C ASN A 294 -10.89 18.49 18.10
N ASP A 295 -12.20 18.36 18.32
CA ASP A 295 -12.93 17.13 18.04
C ASP A 295 -13.10 16.96 16.51
N VAL A 296 -12.30 16.08 15.90
CA VAL A 296 -12.25 15.81 14.45
C VAL A 296 -11.99 14.33 14.19
N PRO A 297 -12.25 13.77 13.00
CA PRO A 297 -11.91 12.37 12.70
C PRO A 297 -10.40 12.17 12.52
N GLU A 298 -9.92 10.93 12.58
CA GLU A 298 -8.52 10.57 12.28
C GLU A 298 -8.21 10.77 10.78
N VAL A 299 -9.13 10.33 9.91
CA VAL A 299 -9.11 10.61 8.46
C VAL A 299 -10.37 11.38 8.10
N ALA A 300 -10.19 12.61 7.61
CA ALA A 300 -11.27 13.48 7.17
C ALA A 300 -11.31 13.56 5.65
N ILE A 301 -12.50 13.41 5.06
CA ILE A 301 -12.76 13.68 3.64
C ILE A 301 -13.78 14.80 3.54
N ARG A 302 -13.41 15.90 2.89
CA ARG A 302 -14.18 17.15 2.84
C ARG A 302 -14.33 17.60 1.40
N ASN A 303 -15.42 18.29 1.10
CA ASN A 303 -15.60 18.95 -0.19
C ASN A 303 -14.91 20.33 -0.24
N LEU A 304 -14.71 20.83 -1.45
CA LEU A 304 -14.21 22.20 -1.68
C LEU A 304 -15.01 22.88 -2.80
N GLY A 305 -16.02 23.66 -2.45
CA GLY A 305 -16.83 24.38 -3.45
C GLY A 305 -17.59 23.44 -4.38
N SER A 306 -17.36 23.52 -5.69
CA SER A 306 -17.98 22.62 -6.69
C SER A 306 -17.28 21.28 -6.83
N ASP A 307 -16.10 21.12 -6.23
CA ASP A 307 -15.30 19.91 -6.35
C ASP A 307 -15.69 18.97 -5.20
N ASN A 308 -16.40 17.91 -5.58
CA ASN A 308 -17.14 17.03 -4.68
C ASN A 308 -16.26 16.01 -3.94
N GLY A 309 -14.93 16.14 -3.98
CA GLY A 309 -14.08 15.19 -3.26
C GLY A 309 -14.26 13.75 -3.76
N THR A 310 -14.10 13.48 -5.06
CA THR A 310 -14.66 12.27 -5.70
C THR A 310 -13.74 11.05 -5.69
N GLN A 311 -14.25 9.87 -5.36
CA GLN A 311 -13.53 8.59 -5.52
C GLN A 311 -12.20 8.51 -4.75
N ASN A 312 -12.16 9.02 -3.51
CA ASN A 312 -11.01 8.81 -2.63
C ASN A 312 -11.05 7.40 -2.01
N PHE A 313 -9.89 6.78 -1.83
CA PHE A 313 -9.76 5.43 -1.30
C PHE A 313 -9.06 5.47 0.06
N VAL A 314 -9.65 4.88 1.08
CA VAL A 314 -9.02 4.75 2.41
C VAL A 314 -9.01 3.28 2.78
N TYR A 315 -7.84 2.64 2.78
CA TYR A 315 -7.75 1.20 2.99
C TYR A 315 -6.47 0.68 3.61
N ASP A 316 -6.55 -0.49 4.24
CA ASP A 316 -5.42 -1.19 4.88
C ASP A 316 -4.65 -0.30 5.88
N ASN A 317 -5.32 0.65 6.54
CA ASN A 317 -4.71 1.47 7.58
C ASN A 317 -4.99 0.88 8.96
N LEU A 318 -4.04 1.06 9.88
CA LEU A 318 -4.26 0.89 11.32
C LEU A 318 -4.62 2.26 11.91
N ILE A 319 -5.88 2.44 12.26
CA ILE A 319 -6.42 3.71 12.77
C ILE A 319 -6.82 3.56 14.24
N THR A 320 -6.14 4.29 15.13
CA THR A 320 -6.45 4.28 16.57
C THR A 320 -6.76 5.68 17.07
N GLY A 321 -8.03 5.98 17.29
CA GLY A 321 -8.48 7.26 17.81
C GLY A 321 -7.94 7.58 19.22
N GLY A 322 -7.91 8.87 19.53
CA GLY A 322 -7.69 9.42 20.85
C GLY A 322 -8.95 10.10 21.41
N ASN A 323 -8.80 10.81 22.55
CA ASN A 323 -9.92 11.46 23.23
C ASN A 323 -10.66 12.52 22.41
N GLY A 324 -10.03 13.11 21.39
CA GLY A 324 -10.65 14.07 20.47
C GLY A 324 -11.12 13.46 19.15
N SER A 325 -10.84 12.18 18.91
CA SER A 325 -11.07 11.55 17.61
C SER A 325 -12.53 11.16 17.45
N THR A 326 -13.30 11.95 16.71
CA THR A 326 -14.75 11.74 16.54
C THR A 326 -15.05 10.45 15.78
N TRP A 327 -14.37 10.21 14.66
CA TRP A 327 -14.48 9.00 13.84
C TRP A 327 -13.10 8.53 13.40
N GLY A 328 -12.98 7.28 12.96
CA GLY A 328 -11.75 6.79 12.32
C GLY A 328 -11.63 7.38 10.93
N VAL A 329 -12.65 7.17 10.09
CA VAL A 329 -12.79 7.83 8.79
C VAL A 329 -14.12 8.55 8.72
N ALA A 330 -14.14 9.84 8.36
CA ALA A 330 -15.41 10.54 8.15
C ALA A 330 -15.39 11.44 6.93
N GLU A 331 -16.45 11.33 6.15
CA GLU A 331 -16.86 12.32 5.18
C GLU A 331 -17.57 13.45 5.92
N VAL A 332 -16.97 14.64 5.90
CA VAL A 332 -17.43 15.83 6.62
C VAL A 332 -17.80 16.92 5.59
N PRO A 333 -19.01 16.86 4.99
CA PRO A 333 -19.45 17.87 4.04
C PRO A 333 -19.61 19.22 4.72
N SER A 334 -19.13 20.28 4.07
CA SER A 334 -19.15 21.66 4.58
C SER A 334 -20.30 22.51 4.01
N ASP A 335 -21.02 22.02 2.99
CA ASP A 335 -22.19 22.67 2.37
C ASP A 335 -23.25 21.66 1.84
N VAL A 336 -24.11 22.07 0.90
CA VAL A 336 -25.16 21.21 0.29
C VAL A 336 -24.64 20.24 -0.79
N ALA A 337 -23.37 20.32 -1.17
CA ALA A 337 -22.72 19.36 -2.04
C ALA A 337 -22.12 18.23 -1.18
N SER A 338 -22.53 16.99 -1.45
CA SER A 338 -22.01 15.82 -0.76
C SER A 338 -20.62 15.44 -1.30
N VAL A 339 -19.78 14.87 -0.44
CA VAL A 339 -18.66 14.04 -0.91
C VAL A 339 -19.22 12.91 -1.79
N GLU A 340 -18.53 12.51 -2.86
CA GLU A 340 -19.07 11.54 -3.83
C GLU A 340 -18.14 10.36 -4.08
N GLY A 341 -18.63 9.13 -3.85
CA GLY A 341 -17.98 7.92 -4.32
C GLY A 341 -16.72 7.50 -3.59
N SER A 342 -16.47 7.96 -2.36
CA SER A 342 -15.34 7.47 -1.57
C SER A 342 -15.48 5.97 -1.30
N VAL A 343 -14.37 5.25 -1.26
CA VAL A 343 -14.32 3.81 -1.05
C VAL A 343 -13.44 3.52 0.16
N ILE A 344 -14.04 2.99 1.24
CA ILE A 344 -13.37 2.78 2.52
C ILE A 344 -13.43 1.29 2.86
N PHE A 345 -12.29 0.61 2.94
CA PHE A 345 -12.24 -0.84 3.18
C PHE A 345 -10.93 -1.31 3.80
N GLY A 346 -10.88 -2.50 4.39
CA GLY A 346 -9.62 -3.08 4.91
C GLY A 346 -8.99 -2.34 6.10
N ASN A 347 -9.59 -1.26 6.60
CA ASN A 347 -9.04 -0.55 7.75
C ASN A 347 -9.35 -1.29 9.05
N VAL A 348 -8.40 -1.26 9.98
CA VAL A 348 -8.59 -1.63 11.38
C VAL A 348 -8.76 -0.33 12.15
N ILE A 349 -9.96 -0.09 12.69
CA ILE A 349 -10.29 1.17 13.35
C ILE A 349 -10.68 0.90 14.79
N ASN A 350 -10.12 1.64 15.73
CA ASN A 350 -10.54 1.58 17.14
C ASN A 350 -10.36 2.93 17.84
N GLY A 351 -10.85 3.06 19.08
CA GLY A 351 -10.54 4.20 19.95
C GLY A 351 -11.21 5.53 19.59
N THR A 352 -12.29 5.51 18.80
CA THR A 352 -13.03 6.70 18.32
C THR A 352 -14.23 7.03 19.22
N GLN A 353 -14.74 8.26 19.17
CA GLN A 353 -15.82 8.72 20.07
C GLN A 353 -17.23 8.45 19.56
N ALA A 354 -17.47 8.56 18.24
CA ALA A 354 -18.79 8.52 17.64
C ALA A 354 -19.03 7.27 16.78
N GLY A 355 -17.97 6.62 16.32
CA GLY A 355 -17.98 5.36 15.57
C GLY A 355 -16.80 5.29 14.60
N ASP A 356 -16.67 4.17 13.88
CA ASP A 356 -15.46 3.94 13.08
C ASP A 356 -15.48 4.68 11.76
N ILE A 357 -16.61 4.62 11.04
CA ILE A 357 -16.75 5.24 9.73
C ILE A 357 -18.06 6.03 9.62
N SER A 358 -17.96 7.26 9.13
CA SER A 358 -19.10 8.09 8.72
C SER A 358 -19.01 8.41 7.23
N ALA A 359 -19.61 7.57 6.38
CA ALA A 359 -19.72 7.80 4.94
C ALA A 359 -21.06 8.48 4.58
N ALA A 360 -21.15 9.79 4.79
CA ALA A 360 -22.36 10.58 4.55
C ALA A 360 -22.54 11.05 3.09
N GLY A 361 -21.54 10.78 2.24
CA GLY A 361 -21.47 11.12 0.84
C GLY A 361 -22.39 10.29 -0.06
N ASN A 362 -22.62 10.78 -1.27
CA ASN A 362 -23.41 10.07 -2.28
C ASN A 362 -22.53 8.99 -2.94
N ALA A 363 -23.09 7.79 -3.13
CA ALA A 363 -22.40 6.66 -3.78
C ALA A 363 -21.10 6.19 -3.08
N SER A 364 -20.86 6.64 -1.84
CA SER A 364 -19.75 6.16 -1.02
C SER A 364 -19.96 4.69 -0.66
N GLN A 365 -18.88 3.92 -0.70
CA GLN A 365 -18.86 2.49 -0.45
C GLN A 365 -18.00 2.23 0.79
N VAL A 366 -18.57 1.53 1.75
CA VAL A 366 -17.86 1.09 2.95
C VAL A 366 -18.06 -0.41 3.05
N TYR A 367 -16.98 -1.18 3.04
CA TYR A 367 -17.02 -2.63 3.12
C TYR A 367 -15.72 -3.16 3.74
N ASN A 368 -15.72 -4.33 4.38
CA ASN A 368 -14.49 -5.01 4.84
C ASN A 368 -13.59 -4.18 5.79
N ASN A 369 -14.12 -3.24 6.56
CA ASN A 369 -13.40 -2.61 7.68
C ASN A 369 -13.64 -3.47 8.91
N SER A 370 -12.57 -3.95 9.54
CA SER A 370 -12.65 -5.00 10.56
C SER A 370 -12.67 -4.38 11.96
N ASP A 371 -13.68 -4.77 12.73
CA ASP A 371 -13.69 -4.69 14.20
C ASP A 371 -12.95 -5.89 14.83
N VAL A 372 -12.70 -6.95 14.07
CA VAL A 372 -12.17 -8.21 14.60
C VAL A 372 -10.66 -8.15 14.79
N LEU A 373 -10.24 -7.87 16.02
CA LEU A 373 -8.84 -8.01 16.44
C LEU A 373 -8.56 -9.48 16.79
N ILE A 374 -7.57 -10.08 16.12
CA ILE A 374 -7.05 -11.40 16.49
C ILE A 374 -6.00 -11.20 17.58
N VAL A 375 -6.32 -11.62 18.82
CA VAL A 375 -5.41 -11.51 19.97
C VAL A 375 -4.88 -12.91 20.30
N ARG A 376 -3.58 -13.13 20.14
CA ARG A 376 -2.93 -14.43 20.41
C ARG A 376 -1.89 -14.34 21.52
N GLY A 377 -2.00 -15.25 22.48
CA GLY A 377 -1.00 -15.55 23.50
C GLY A 377 0.05 -16.54 23.01
N SER A 378 1.04 -16.77 23.85
CA SER A 378 2.18 -17.63 23.59
C SER A 378 1.99 -19.03 24.20
N ALA A 379 3.08 -19.80 24.33
CA ALA A 379 3.08 -21.03 25.14
C ALA A 379 3.42 -20.77 26.63
N GLY A 380 3.45 -19.49 27.03
CA GLY A 380 3.73 -19.00 28.38
C GLY A 380 2.48 -18.81 29.22
N ALA A 381 2.58 -18.12 30.36
CA ALA A 381 1.41 -17.70 31.11
C ALA A 381 1.14 -16.23 30.77
N ASP A 382 0.11 -15.99 29.98
CA ASP A 382 -0.15 -14.70 29.36
C ASP A 382 -1.31 -13.94 30.02
N THR A 383 -1.34 -12.62 29.82
CA THR A 383 -2.47 -11.77 30.21
C THR A 383 -2.94 -11.01 28.98
N LEU A 384 -4.10 -11.40 28.47
CA LEU A 384 -4.72 -10.88 27.26
C LEU A 384 -5.96 -10.08 27.66
N ILE A 385 -6.08 -8.87 27.13
CA ILE A 385 -7.21 -7.97 27.36
C ILE A 385 -7.68 -7.49 25.98
N GLY A 386 -8.90 -7.84 25.60
CA GLY A 386 -9.55 -7.37 24.39
C GLY A 386 -10.17 -5.98 24.58
N SER A 387 -10.97 -5.55 23.61
CA SER A 387 -11.38 -4.16 23.47
C SER A 387 -12.88 -3.96 23.62
N ARG A 388 -13.56 -3.22 22.74
CA ARG A 388 -15.02 -3.12 22.69
C ARG A 388 -15.61 -3.72 21.42
N SER A 389 -14.80 -4.44 20.67
CA SER A 389 -15.09 -4.97 19.35
C SER A 389 -15.21 -6.50 19.43
N ASP A 390 -15.80 -7.13 18.43
CA ASP A 390 -15.95 -8.60 18.43
C ASP A 390 -14.60 -9.27 18.15
N GLU A 391 -13.93 -9.83 19.14
CA GLU A 391 -12.58 -10.36 19.01
C GLU A 391 -12.49 -11.89 18.91
N LEU A 392 -11.42 -12.37 18.28
CA LEU A 392 -10.99 -13.76 18.41
C LEU A 392 -9.75 -13.80 19.30
N ILE A 393 -9.91 -14.28 20.53
CA ILE A 393 -8.84 -14.32 21.53
C ILE A 393 -8.41 -15.76 21.79
N SER A 394 -7.13 -16.05 21.58
CA SER A 394 -6.53 -17.36 21.86
C SER A 394 -5.39 -17.24 22.87
N GLY A 395 -5.50 -17.92 24.02
CA GLY A 395 -4.48 -17.93 25.08
C GLY A 395 -3.23 -18.73 24.72
N GLY A 396 -3.39 -19.82 23.97
CA GLY A 396 -2.29 -20.70 23.57
C GLY A 396 -2.11 -21.85 24.55
N ALA A 397 -0.90 -22.07 25.04
CA ALA A 397 -0.65 -23.07 26.10
C ALA A 397 -0.12 -22.35 27.30
N GLY A 398 -0.53 -22.67 28.52
CA GLY A 398 -0.20 -21.76 29.60
C GLY A 398 -1.04 -21.88 30.85
N ARG A 399 -1.03 -20.80 31.61
CA ARG A 399 -2.04 -20.52 32.63
C ARG A 399 -2.44 -19.09 32.41
N ASP A 400 -3.38 -18.92 31.51
CA ASP A 400 -3.62 -17.63 30.87
C ASP A 400 -4.74 -16.89 31.56
N ARG A 401 -4.67 -15.57 31.49
CA ARG A 401 -5.70 -14.68 31.98
C ARG A 401 -6.23 -13.89 30.78
N ILE A 402 -7.46 -14.19 30.39
CA ILE A 402 -8.12 -13.57 29.25
C ILE A 402 -9.32 -12.76 29.74
N ASP A 403 -9.47 -11.55 29.21
CA ASP A 403 -10.61 -10.65 29.40
C ASP A 403 -11.03 -10.15 28.02
N GLY A 404 -12.20 -10.55 27.53
CA GLY A 404 -12.73 -10.21 26.20
C GLY A 404 -12.98 -8.72 26.06
N GLY A 405 -13.71 -8.14 26.99
CA GLY A 405 -13.93 -6.70 27.06
C GLY A 405 -15.38 -6.37 26.76
N ALA A 406 -15.68 -5.69 25.67
CA ALA A 406 -17.05 -5.58 25.17
C ALA A 406 -17.10 -6.05 23.71
N GLY A 407 -18.29 -6.39 23.21
CA GLY A 407 -18.42 -7.04 21.90
C GLY A 407 -18.79 -8.51 22.07
N ASP A 408 -19.12 -9.18 20.97
CA ASP A 408 -19.48 -10.60 20.96
C ASP A 408 -18.20 -11.43 20.67
N ASP A 409 -17.47 -11.76 21.74
CA ASP A 409 -16.12 -12.32 21.64
C ASP A 409 -16.11 -13.84 21.46
N VAL A 410 -15.09 -14.35 20.75
CA VAL A 410 -14.78 -15.76 20.69
C VAL A 410 -13.48 -16.04 21.42
N ILE A 411 -13.58 -16.69 22.58
CA ILE A 411 -12.46 -16.89 23.50
C ILE A 411 -12.08 -18.37 23.57
N GLN A 412 -10.81 -18.65 23.29
CA GLN A 412 -10.20 -19.97 23.47
C GLN A 412 -9.01 -19.86 24.42
N GLY A 413 -9.15 -20.37 25.65
CA GLY A 413 -8.04 -20.43 26.63
C GLY A 413 -6.86 -21.25 26.12
N GLY A 414 -7.17 -22.43 25.59
CA GLY A 414 -6.16 -23.36 25.07
C GLY A 414 -5.72 -24.35 26.16
N ALA A 415 -4.48 -24.84 26.09
CA ALA A 415 -4.01 -25.90 26.98
C ALA A 415 -3.48 -25.31 28.29
N GLY A 416 -4.20 -25.50 29.39
CA GLY A 416 -3.80 -24.77 30.59
C GLY A 416 -4.73 -24.98 31.77
N ALA A 417 -4.66 -24.05 32.70
CA ALA A 417 -5.71 -23.90 33.71
C ALA A 417 -6.00 -22.41 33.77
N ASP A 418 -6.88 -21.99 32.87
CA ASP A 418 -6.98 -20.61 32.42
C ASP A 418 -8.14 -19.90 33.13
N ARG A 419 -8.05 -18.57 33.17
CA ARG A 419 -9.06 -17.71 33.77
C ARG A 419 -9.61 -16.76 32.70
N LEU A 420 -10.82 -17.06 32.25
CA LEU A 420 -11.46 -16.43 31.11
C LEU A 420 -12.59 -15.49 31.57
N SER A 421 -12.68 -14.31 30.98
CA SER A 421 -13.79 -13.37 31.09
C SER A 421 -14.23 -13.01 29.69
N GLY A 422 -15.53 -13.02 29.42
CA GLY A 422 -16.09 -12.50 28.16
C GLY A 422 -16.27 -10.98 28.22
N GLY A 423 -16.67 -10.48 29.39
CA GLY A 423 -16.94 -9.07 29.60
C GLY A 423 -18.41 -8.75 29.28
N THR A 424 -18.68 -7.82 28.36
CA THR A 424 -20.04 -7.43 28.00
C THR A 424 -20.35 -7.72 26.53
N GLY A 425 -21.28 -8.63 26.29
CA GLY A 425 -21.73 -9.00 24.94
C GLY A 425 -22.34 -10.39 25.00
N SER A 426 -22.46 -11.03 23.84
CA SER A 426 -22.86 -12.44 23.69
C SER A 426 -21.62 -13.25 23.33
N ASP A 427 -20.90 -13.69 24.36
CA ASP A 427 -19.57 -14.28 24.18
C ASP A 427 -19.63 -15.81 23.96
N VAL A 428 -18.70 -16.33 23.17
CA VAL A 428 -18.53 -17.76 22.90
C VAL A 428 -17.21 -18.26 23.47
N PHE A 429 -17.29 -19.16 24.45
CA PHE A 429 -16.12 -19.85 24.98
C PHE A 429 -15.94 -21.19 24.27
N ARG A 430 -14.85 -21.33 23.51
CA ARG A 430 -14.59 -22.49 22.66
C ARG A 430 -13.57 -23.44 23.27
N PHE A 431 -13.91 -24.74 23.23
CA PHE A 431 -13.03 -25.83 23.65
C PHE A 431 -12.90 -26.84 22.51
N THR A 432 -11.66 -27.05 22.06
CA THR A 432 -11.35 -27.82 20.85
C THR A 432 -10.80 -29.21 21.16
N SER A 433 -10.22 -29.39 22.35
CA SER A 433 -9.69 -30.67 22.83
C SER A 433 -9.96 -30.87 24.32
N VAL A 434 -10.03 -32.13 24.76
CA VAL A 434 -10.15 -32.46 26.20
C VAL A 434 -8.94 -31.94 26.98
N SER A 435 -7.78 -31.79 26.34
CA SER A 435 -6.59 -31.19 26.96
C SER A 435 -6.79 -29.73 27.36
N ASP A 436 -7.76 -29.03 26.78
CA ASP A 436 -7.98 -27.60 27.02
C ASP A 436 -8.48 -27.42 28.45
N SER A 437 -9.46 -28.24 28.88
CA SER A 437 -10.05 -28.15 30.22
C SER A 437 -10.43 -29.52 30.77
N TYR A 438 -9.66 -30.04 31.74
CA TYR A 438 -9.88 -31.41 32.26
C TYR A 438 -9.52 -31.63 33.72
N ARG A 439 -9.99 -32.78 34.23
CA ARG A 439 -9.54 -33.36 35.48
C ARG A 439 -9.19 -34.83 35.32
N THR A 440 -8.28 -35.29 36.17
CA THR A 440 -7.98 -36.70 36.38
C THR A 440 -8.55 -37.17 37.73
N ALA A 441 -8.20 -38.37 38.18
CA ALA A 441 -8.53 -38.83 39.51
C ALA A 441 -7.80 -38.05 40.63
N THR A 442 -6.68 -37.38 40.31
CA THR A 442 -5.76 -36.81 41.31
C THR A 442 -5.37 -35.35 41.05
N THR A 443 -5.60 -34.83 39.84
CA THR A 443 -5.21 -33.46 39.44
C THR A 443 -6.33 -32.79 38.63
N SER A 444 -6.38 -31.46 38.64
CA SER A 444 -7.32 -30.65 37.86
C SER A 444 -6.55 -29.59 37.09
N PHE A 445 -6.84 -29.49 35.81
CA PHE A 445 -6.44 -28.43 34.87
C PHE A 445 -7.74 -27.86 34.29
N THR A 446 -8.60 -27.40 35.21
CA THR A 446 -9.94 -26.94 34.90
C THR A 446 -9.89 -25.44 34.68
N ASP A 447 -10.36 -25.02 33.52
CA ASP A 447 -10.53 -23.61 33.19
C ASP A 447 -11.71 -23.02 33.94
N ARG A 448 -11.61 -21.72 34.18
CA ARG A 448 -12.57 -20.99 34.98
C ARG A 448 -13.05 -19.76 34.22
N ILE A 449 -14.34 -19.75 33.89
CA ILE A 449 -15.02 -18.57 33.33
C ILE A 449 -15.58 -17.73 34.49
N THR A 450 -15.30 -16.43 34.48
CA THR A 450 -15.44 -15.59 35.67
C THR A 450 -16.69 -14.72 35.70
N ASP A 451 -17.38 -14.58 34.58
CA ASP A 451 -18.51 -13.68 34.39
C ASP A 451 -19.59 -14.24 33.45
N PHE A 452 -19.61 -15.55 33.20
CA PHE A 452 -20.54 -16.20 32.26
C PHE A 452 -22.00 -15.76 32.47
N ASN A 453 -22.58 -15.15 31.45
CA ASN A 453 -23.97 -14.71 31.41
C ASN A 453 -24.87 -15.77 30.77
N ASP A 454 -25.66 -16.46 31.59
CA ASP A 454 -26.56 -17.54 31.15
C ASP A 454 -27.62 -17.13 30.10
N THR A 455 -27.81 -15.84 29.84
CA THR A 455 -28.82 -15.34 28.87
C THR A 455 -28.27 -15.04 27.48
N SER A 456 -26.97 -14.77 27.36
CA SER A 456 -26.31 -14.37 26.11
C SER A 456 -25.15 -15.29 25.76
N ASP A 457 -24.38 -15.75 26.75
CA ASP A 457 -23.13 -16.44 26.50
C ASP A 457 -23.35 -17.91 26.18
N ARG A 458 -22.44 -18.44 25.36
CA ARG A 458 -22.49 -19.81 24.85
C ARG A 458 -21.17 -20.55 25.03
N LEU A 459 -21.29 -21.87 25.10
CA LEU A 459 -20.19 -22.81 25.18
C LEU A 459 -20.12 -23.63 23.88
N ASP A 460 -19.04 -23.47 23.13
CA ASP A 460 -18.75 -24.31 21.96
C ASP A 460 -17.91 -25.52 22.39
N LEU A 461 -18.61 -26.65 22.55
CA LEU A 461 -18.03 -27.95 22.93
C LEU A 461 -18.17 -29.00 21.81
N THR A 462 -18.51 -28.54 20.62
CA THR A 462 -18.94 -29.39 19.50
C THR A 462 -17.83 -30.34 19.06
N LEU A 463 -16.60 -29.85 19.00
CA LEU A 463 -15.40 -30.62 18.67
C LEU A 463 -15.05 -31.69 19.73
N LEU A 464 -15.58 -31.58 20.95
CA LEU A 464 -15.45 -32.61 21.99
C LEU A 464 -16.52 -33.71 21.88
N GLY A 465 -17.48 -33.57 20.96
CA GLY A 465 -18.63 -34.46 20.84
C GLY A 465 -19.61 -34.34 22.01
N LEU A 466 -19.61 -33.20 22.71
CA LEU A 466 -20.48 -32.93 23.84
C LEU A 466 -21.72 -32.15 23.38
N SER A 467 -22.91 -32.70 23.63
CA SER A 467 -24.19 -32.15 23.15
C SER A 467 -24.92 -31.26 24.17
N GLY A 468 -24.29 -30.98 25.32
CA GLY A 468 -24.84 -30.11 26.37
C GLY A 468 -25.10 -30.83 27.70
N LEU A 469 -26.13 -30.41 28.43
CA LEU A 469 -26.41 -30.90 29.79
C LEU A 469 -27.07 -32.29 29.84
N GLY A 470 -26.70 -33.08 30.84
CA GLY A 470 -27.29 -34.40 31.09
C GLY A 470 -26.76 -35.07 32.36
N ASN A 471 -26.58 -36.39 32.31
CA ASN A 471 -26.12 -37.18 33.45
C ASN A 471 -24.59 -37.21 33.60
N GLY A 472 -23.85 -36.63 32.64
CA GLY A 472 -22.39 -36.64 32.60
C GLY A 472 -21.80 -37.83 31.84
N HIS A 473 -22.62 -38.64 31.16
CA HIS A 473 -22.19 -39.77 30.35
C HIS A 473 -22.70 -39.62 28.90
N ASP A 474 -22.13 -40.40 27.99
CA ASP A 474 -22.58 -40.56 26.59
C ASP A 474 -22.65 -39.23 25.84
N GLY A 475 -21.63 -38.38 26.01
CA GLY A 475 -21.55 -37.08 25.34
C GLY A 475 -22.34 -35.95 26.03
N THR A 476 -22.77 -36.13 27.29
CA THR A 476 -23.46 -35.09 28.07
C THR A 476 -22.65 -34.61 29.28
N LEU A 477 -22.98 -33.43 29.81
CA LEU A 477 -22.33 -32.80 30.95
C LEU A 477 -23.23 -32.78 32.19
N LYS A 478 -22.68 -33.19 33.32
CA LYS A 478 -23.32 -33.06 34.62
C LYS A 478 -22.99 -31.70 35.23
N ALA A 479 -23.99 -30.85 35.43
CA ALA A 479 -23.86 -29.61 36.20
C ALA A 479 -23.90 -29.89 37.72
N THR A 480 -22.98 -29.32 38.50
CA THR A 480 -22.93 -29.44 39.96
C THR A 480 -22.47 -28.14 40.61
N TYR A 481 -23.28 -27.56 41.49
CA TYR A 481 -22.93 -26.33 42.23
C TYR A 481 -22.26 -26.65 43.57
N ASN A 482 -21.17 -25.94 43.86
CA ASN A 482 -20.48 -25.95 45.14
C ASN A 482 -20.65 -24.62 45.87
N ALA A 483 -21.50 -24.61 46.90
CA ALA A 483 -21.79 -23.42 47.71
C ALA A 483 -20.59 -22.89 48.52
N GLY A 484 -19.58 -23.72 48.80
CA GLY A 484 -18.40 -23.31 49.55
C GLY A 484 -17.43 -22.46 48.73
N THR A 485 -17.37 -22.69 47.42
CA THR A 485 -16.51 -21.94 46.48
C THR A 485 -17.28 -20.99 45.58
N ASN A 486 -18.62 -21.03 45.62
CA ASN A 486 -19.52 -20.32 44.71
C ASN A 486 -19.21 -20.61 43.23
N ILE A 487 -19.02 -21.89 42.89
CA ILE A 487 -18.67 -22.33 41.53
C ILE A 487 -19.67 -23.40 41.07
N THR A 488 -20.11 -23.30 39.83
CA THR A 488 -20.83 -24.36 39.13
C THR A 488 -19.87 -25.12 38.22
N TYR A 489 -19.78 -26.44 38.39
CA TYR A 489 -18.95 -27.31 37.56
C TYR A 489 -19.80 -28.00 36.50
N LEU A 490 -19.37 -27.93 35.25
CA LEU A 490 -19.88 -28.75 34.15
C LEU A 490 -18.87 -29.86 33.89
N ALA A 491 -19.25 -31.12 34.10
CA ALA A 491 -18.29 -32.23 34.03
C ALA A 491 -18.81 -33.40 33.21
N SER A 492 -17.95 -33.90 32.32
CA SER A 492 -18.07 -35.27 31.81
C SER A 492 -17.51 -36.24 32.85
N LEU A 493 -18.15 -37.40 32.96
CA LEU A 493 -17.74 -38.51 33.82
C LEU A 493 -16.98 -39.57 33.02
N ASP A 494 -17.12 -39.56 31.70
CA ASP A 494 -16.42 -40.43 30.76
C ASP A 494 -14.99 -39.95 30.58
N ALA A 495 -14.05 -40.88 30.76
CA ALA A 495 -12.63 -40.60 30.61
C ALA A 495 -12.17 -40.95 29.20
N ASP A 496 -11.30 -40.12 28.64
CA ASP A 496 -10.59 -40.43 27.41
C ASP A 496 -9.57 -41.58 27.61
N ALA A 497 -8.88 -41.95 26.52
CA ALA A 497 -7.85 -42.99 26.55
C ALA A 497 -6.67 -42.68 27.51
N ALA A 498 -6.46 -41.40 27.85
CA ALA A 498 -5.43 -40.94 28.78
C ALA A 498 -5.94 -40.83 30.23
N GLY A 499 -7.22 -41.07 30.48
CA GLY A 499 -7.86 -40.98 31.79
C GLY A 499 -8.36 -39.58 32.17
N ASN A 500 -8.30 -38.63 31.24
CA ASN A 500 -8.77 -37.26 31.40
C ASN A 500 -10.27 -37.19 31.21
N ARG A 501 -10.93 -36.32 31.98
CA ARG A 501 -12.36 -36.05 31.88
C ARG A 501 -12.55 -34.55 31.72
N PHE A 502 -13.28 -34.14 30.68
CA PHE A 502 -13.59 -32.73 30.49
C PHE A 502 -14.32 -32.16 31.72
N GLN A 503 -13.86 -31.01 32.20
CA GLN A 503 -14.52 -30.27 33.27
C GLN A 503 -14.27 -28.78 33.11
N LEU A 504 -15.35 -27.98 33.17
CA LEU A 504 -15.34 -26.52 33.16
C LEU A 504 -15.90 -25.96 34.47
N ALA A 505 -15.34 -24.85 34.97
CA ALA A 505 -15.83 -24.13 36.15
C ALA A 505 -16.40 -22.76 35.76
N LEU A 506 -17.62 -22.47 36.23
CA LEU A 506 -18.29 -21.17 36.07
C LEU A 506 -18.46 -20.49 37.44
N ASP A 507 -18.08 -19.23 37.55
CA ASP A 507 -18.24 -18.44 38.78
C ASP A 507 -19.69 -18.04 39.02
N GLY A 508 -20.30 -18.60 40.07
CA GLY A 508 -21.69 -18.38 40.41
C GLY A 508 -22.51 -19.67 40.53
N ASN A 509 -23.81 -19.51 40.74
CA ASN A 509 -24.77 -20.60 40.78
C ASN A 509 -25.65 -20.58 39.53
N HIS A 510 -25.30 -21.41 38.55
CA HIS A 510 -25.93 -21.42 37.23
C HIS A 510 -26.93 -22.60 37.05
N LEU A 511 -27.16 -23.40 38.10
CA LEU A 511 -27.96 -24.64 38.01
C LEU A 511 -29.41 -24.45 37.54
N SER A 512 -30.00 -23.27 37.79
CA SER A 512 -31.40 -22.98 37.47
C SER A 512 -31.58 -22.20 36.17
N SER A 513 -30.50 -21.63 35.64
CA SER A 513 -30.50 -20.70 34.51
C SER A 513 -29.85 -21.30 33.26
N LEU A 514 -28.85 -22.17 33.42
CA LEU A 514 -28.28 -22.92 32.30
C LEU A 514 -29.34 -23.80 31.63
N SER A 515 -29.36 -23.74 30.30
CA SER A 515 -30.27 -24.50 29.46
C SER A 515 -29.57 -25.01 28.20
N ALA A 516 -30.30 -25.70 27.33
CA ALA A 516 -29.78 -26.12 26.04
C ALA A 516 -29.33 -24.94 25.16
N ALA A 517 -29.88 -23.73 25.36
CA ALA A 517 -29.53 -22.54 24.58
C ALA A 517 -28.10 -22.05 24.83
N ASN A 518 -27.48 -22.42 25.97
CA ASN A 518 -26.08 -22.08 26.26
C ASN A 518 -25.08 -23.02 25.56
N PHE A 519 -25.57 -23.98 24.78
CA PHE A 519 -24.78 -24.94 24.02
C PHE A 519 -25.23 -24.89 22.56
N PHE A 520 -24.37 -25.25 21.63
CA PHE A 520 -24.75 -25.38 20.22
C PHE A 520 -25.50 -26.70 19.99
N SER A 521 -26.64 -26.65 19.28
CA SER A 521 -27.42 -27.83 18.91
C SER A 521 -26.77 -28.53 17.72
N SER A 522 -26.46 -29.83 17.82
CA SER A 522 -25.85 -30.57 16.71
C SER A 522 -26.88 -31.42 15.95
N ILE A 523 -26.94 -31.23 14.63
CA ILE A 523 -27.73 -32.00 13.67
C ILE A 523 -26.74 -32.75 12.77
N THR A 524 -26.82 -34.08 12.71
CA THR A 524 -25.87 -34.92 11.97
C THR A 524 -26.58 -35.77 10.91
N GLY A 525 -26.05 -35.74 9.69
CA GLY A 525 -26.44 -36.57 8.56
C GLY A 525 -25.76 -37.93 8.54
N THR A 526 -25.85 -38.62 7.41
CA THR A 526 -25.39 -40.00 7.21
C THR A 526 -24.25 -40.06 6.18
N ALA A 527 -24.11 -41.19 5.48
CA ALA A 527 -23.13 -41.36 4.41
C ALA A 527 -23.81 -41.35 3.02
N ASN A 528 -25.03 -40.83 2.93
CA ASN A 528 -25.80 -40.67 1.70
C ASN A 528 -26.12 -39.19 1.51
N ASP A 529 -26.54 -38.80 0.31
CA ASP A 529 -27.04 -37.46 -0.01
C ASP A 529 -28.21 -37.07 0.93
N ASP A 530 -27.92 -36.27 1.94
CA ASP A 530 -28.84 -35.87 3.01
C ASP A 530 -29.30 -34.41 2.88
N LYS A 531 -30.45 -34.09 3.47
CA LYS A 531 -30.94 -32.71 3.60
C LYS A 531 -31.11 -32.36 5.07
N LEU A 532 -30.28 -31.45 5.55
CA LEU A 532 -30.28 -30.97 6.93
C LEU A 532 -30.82 -29.55 6.98
N LEU A 533 -31.72 -29.29 7.94
CA LEU A 533 -32.31 -27.98 8.17
C LEU A 533 -32.14 -27.64 9.65
N GLY A 534 -31.53 -26.49 9.92
CA GLY A 534 -31.38 -25.86 11.21
C GLY A 534 -32.67 -25.20 11.67
N THR A 535 -32.52 -24.26 12.58
CA THR A 535 -33.57 -23.53 13.27
C THR A 535 -33.26 -22.03 13.24
N ALA A 536 -33.95 -21.22 14.04
CA ALA A 536 -33.66 -19.78 14.15
C ALA A 536 -32.69 -19.47 15.30
N ALA A 537 -31.96 -20.46 15.78
CA ALA A 537 -30.97 -20.37 16.85
C ALA A 537 -29.68 -21.05 16.39
N ASP A 538 -28.53 -20.63 16.92
CA ASP A 538 -27.25 -21.12 16.42
C ASP A 538 -27.12 -22.66 16.57
N ASP A 539 -27.05 -23.30 15.41
CA ASP A 539 -27.01 -24.73 15.20
C ASP A 539 -25.63 -25.18 14.66
N VAL A 540 -25.35 -26.47 14.75
CA VAL A 540 -24.17 -27.11 14.16
C VAL A 540 -24.66 -28.23 13.25
N LEU A 541 -24.51 -28.07 11.95
CA LEU A 541 -24.96 -29.02 10.94
C LEU A 541 -23.75 -29.80 10.43
N LEU A 542 -23.80 -31.13 10.49
CA LEU A 542 -22.78 -32.04 9.96
C LEU A 542 -23.39 -32.93 8.87
N GLY A 543 -23.04 -32.73 7.60
CA GLY A 543 -23.56 -33.50 6.46
C GLY A 543 -23.10 -34.96 6.48
N GLY A 544 -21.78 -35.15 6.51
CA GLY A 544 -21.16 -36.48 6.61
C GLY A 544 -20.48 -36.86 5.30
N ALA A 545 -20.95 -37.90 4.63
CA ALA A 545 -20.46 -38.24 3.30
C ALA A 545 -21.64 -38.28 2.33
N GLY A 546 -21.46 -37.85 1.09
CA GLY A 546 -22.56 -37.78 0.14
C GLY A 546 -22.52 -36.46 -0.63
N ARG A 547 -23.61 -36.08 -1.27
CA ARG A 547 -23.83 -34.71 -1.72
C ARG A 547 -24.97 -34.12 -0.91
N ASP A 548 -24.59 -33.46 0.16
CA ASP A 548 -25.49 -33.02 1.20
C ASP A 548 -25.99 -31.60 0.92
N THR A 549 -27.18 -31.28 1.43
CA THR A 549 -27.73 -29.92 1.41
C THR A 549 -27.99 -29.48 2.84
N LEU A 550 -27.23 -28.52 3.34
CA LEU A 550 -27.31 -27.98 4.70
C LEU A 550 -27.86 -26.56 4.64
N SER A 551 -28.80 -26.23 5.52
CA SER A 551 -29.38 -24.90 5.66
C SER A 551 -29.49 -24.53 7.13
N GLY A 552 -28.79 -23.50 7.59
CA GLY A 552 -28.80 -23.05 8.99
C GLY A 552 -30.10 -22.36 9.41
N ASP A 553 -30.77 -21.68 8.47
CA ASP A 553 -31.96 -20.82 8.66
C ASP A 553 -31.61 -19.49 9.35
N GLY A 554 -31.40 -19.43 10.66
CA GLY A 554 -30.89 -18.22 11.27
C GLY A 554 -30.32 -18.43 12.68
N GLY A 555 -29.57 -17.44 13.16
CA GLY A 555 -28.59 -17.66 14.22
C GLY A 555 -27.19 -17.71 13.63
N ALA A 556 -26.18 -17.89 14.47
CA ALA A 556 -24.77 -17.99 14.09
C ALA A 556 -24.35 -19.46 13.88
N ASP A 557 -24.74 -20.04 12.76
CA ASP A 557 -24.69 -21.48 12.53
C ASP A 557 -23.28 -21.99 12.17
N ARG A 558 -22.97 -23.25 12.49
CA ARG A 558 -21.72 -23.93 12.10
C ARG A 558 -22.01 -25.06 11.13
N LEU A 559 -21.62 -24.92 9.86
CA LEU A 559 -21.92 -25.87 8.80
C LEU A 559 -20.67 -26.65 8.38
N ILE A 560 -20.73 -27.97 8.48
CA ILE A 560 -19.69 -28.91 8.05
C ILE A 560 -20.32 -29.84 6.99
N GLY A 561 -20.00 -29.65 5.71
CA GLY A 561 -20.50 -30.52 4.62
C GLY A 561 -19.98 -31.94 4.79
N GLY A 562 -18.66 -32.07 4.89
CA GLY A 562 -17.98 -33.36 5.00
C GLY A 562 -17.43 -33.77 3.64
N SER A 563 -17.32 -35.07 3.35
CA SER A 563 -16.76 -35.50 2.06
C SER A 563 -17.84 -35.56 1.00
N GLY A 564 -17.77 -34.71 -0.01
CA GLY A 564 -18.89 -34.61 -0.92
C GLY A 564 -18.73 -33.55 -1.97
N GLY A 565 -19.82 -33.24 -2.64
CA GLY A 565 -19.98 -31.99 -3.37
C GLY A 565 -21.24 -31.36 -2.81
N ASP A 566 -21.07 -30.66 -1.70
CA ASP A 566 -22.14 -30.27 -0.80
C ASP A 566 -22.64 -28.86 -1.13
N THR A 567 -23.89 -28.58 -0.75
CA THR A 567 -24.48 -27.24 -0.88
C THR A 567 -24.80 -26.73 0.52
N LEU A 568 -24.16 -25.64 0.90
CA LEU A 568 -24.23 -25.06 2.24
C LEU A 568 -24.90 -23.67 2.17
N THR A 569 -25.93 -23.48 2.98
CA THR A 569 -26.66 -22.21 3.14
C THR A 569 -26.63 -21.82 4.61
N GLY A 570 -25.98 -20.71 4.95
CA GLY A 570 -25.90 -20.23 6.34
C GLY A 570 -27.27 -19.76 6.82
N GLY A 571 -27.87 -18.82 6.11
CA GLY A 571 -29.12 -18.19 6.48
C GLY A 571 -28.90 -16.79 7.03
N ALA A 572 -29.59 -16.44 8.11
CA ALA A 572 -29.51 -15.12 8.73
C ALA A 572 -28.74 -15.17 10.06
N GLY A 573 -27.54 -14.59 10.09
CA GLY A 573 -26.72 -14.46 11.28
C GLY A 573 -25.24 -14.57 10.90
N ALA A 574 -24.39 -14.84 11.89
CA ALA A 574 -22.94 -14.93 11.70
C ALA A 574 -22.50 -16.39 11.53
N ASP A 575 -22.54 -16.90 10.30
CA ASP A 575 -22.41 -18.34 10.04
C ASP A 575 -20.95 -18.75 9.77
N THR A 576 -20.53 -19.91 10.27
CA THR A 576 -19.18 -20.46 10.06
C THR A 576 -19.24 -21.76 9.25
N PHE A 577 -18.64 -21.75 8.06
CA PHE A 577 -18.48 -22.92 7.20
C PHE A 577 -17.12 -23.58 7.46
N VAL A 578 -17.12 -24.81 7.96
CA VAL A 578 -15.93 -25.45 8.53
C VAL A 578 -15.44 -26.59 7.63
N TYR A 579 -14.16 -26.54 7.28
CA TYR A 579 -13.49 -27.56 6.47
C TYR A 579 -12.37 -28.21 7.28
N THR A 580 -12.46 -29.54 7.43
CA THR A 580 -11.57 -30.30 8.32
C THR A 580 -10.50 -31.08 7.56
N ARG A 581 -10.74 -31.39 6.28
CA ARG A 581 -9.81 -32.12 5.41
C ARG A 581 -9.87 -31.61 3.98
N VAL A 582 -8.77 -31.76 3.24
CA VAL A 582 -8.73 -31.42 1.80
C VAL A 582 -9.73 -32.27 0.99
N SER A 583 -10.08 -33.46 1.51
CA SER A 583 -11.11 -34.32 0.92
C SER A 583 -12.52 -33.77 1.02
N ASP A 584 -12.73 -32.72 1.82
CA ASP A 584 -14.05 -32.16 2.05
C ASP A 584 -14.51 -31.41 0.79
N SER A 585 -13.62 -30.65 0.13
CA SER A 585 -13.91 -30.01 -1.15
C SER A 585 -12.72 -30.01 -2.11
N LEU A 586 -12.83 -30.71 -3.25
CA LEU A 586 -11.72 -30.93 -4.18
C LEU A 586 -12.12 -30.88 -5.66
N ARG A 587 -11.16 -30.44 -6.49
CA ARG A 587 -11.19 -30.57 -7.95
C ARG A 587 -9.99 -31.37 -8.46
N ASN A 588 -10.14 -32.00 -9.62
CA ASN A 588 -9.04 -32.66 -10.31
C ASN A 588 -9.06 -32.31 -11.80
N ASP A 589 -8.14 -31.44 -12.21
CA ASP A 589 -8.10 -30.90 -13.59
C ASP A 589 -7.60 -31.93 -14.60
N ALA A 590 -6.76 -32.87 -14.16
CA ALA A 590 -6.21 -33.91 -15.03
C ALA A 590 -7.28 -34.93 -15.44
N SER A 591 -8.24 -35.19 -14.55
CA SER A 591 -9.39 -36.07 -14.80
C SER A 591 -10.65 -35.33 -15.23
N GLY A 592 -10.71 -34.00 -15.05
CA GLY A 592 -11.90 -33.18 -15.27
C GLY A 592 -13.00 -33.39 -14.22
N SER A 593 -12.65 -33.90 -13.04
CA SER A 593 -13.60 -34.15 -11.95
C SER A 593 -13.82 -32.89 -11.11
N TYR A 594 -15.04 -32.37 -11.14
CA TYR A 594 -15.46 -31.14 -10.46
C TYR A 594 -16.67 -31.33 -9.54
N ALA A 595 -17.14 -32.57 -9.40
CA ALA A 595 -18.39 -32.92 -8.73
C ALA A 595 -18.26 -33.02 -7.20
N GLN A 596 -17.04 -32.89 -6.67
CA GLN A 596 -16.70 -32.96 -5.24
C GLN A 596 -16.32 -31.59 -4.69
N ARG A 597 -16.82 -30.53 -5.32
CA ARG A 597 -16.61 -29.16 -4.86
C ARG A 597 -17.85 -28.72 -4.12
N ASP A 598 -17.62 -28.12 -2.97
CA ASP A 598 -18.66 -27.54 -2.16
C ASP A 598 -19.04 -26.16 -2.69
N LEU A 599 -20.32 -25.86 -2.57
CA LEU A 599 -20.94 -24.60 -2.94
C LEU A 599 -21.57 -23.96 -1.71
N ILE A 600 -21.10 -22.77 -1.35
CA ILE A 600 -21.74 -21.91 -0.37
C ILE A 600 -22.63 -20.91 -1.11
N THR A 601 -23.91 -20.85 -0.74
CA THR A 601 -24.94 -20.16 -1.54
C THR A 601 -25.21 -18.72 -1.15
N ASP A 602 -24.88 -18.33 0.07
CA ASP A 602 -25.31 -17.07 0.68
C ASP A 602 -24.25 -16.45 1.60
N PHE A 603 -22.98 -16.80 1.38
CA PHE A 603 -21.86 -16.27 2.16
C PHE A 603 -21.92 -14.73 2.22
N ASN A 604 -21.98 -14.19 3.42
CA ASN A 604 -22.12 -12.76 3.66
C ASN A 604 -21.13 -12.29 4.73
N SER A 605 -19.99 -11.74 4.30
CA SER A 605 -18.99 -11.18 5.21
C SER A 605 -19.55 -10.05 6.10
N ASN A 606 -20.52 -9.27 5.60
CA ASN A 606 -21.21 -8.22 6.38
C ASN A 606 -22.23 -8.79 7.39
N GLY A 607 -22.63 -10.06 7.21
CA GLY A 607 -23.38 -10.83 8.20
C GLY A 607 -22.48 -11.47 9.26
N HIS A 608 -21.15 -11.29 9.14
CA HIS A 608 -20.10 -11.95 9.91
C HIS A 608 -19.92 -13.44 9.59
N ASP A 609 -20.22 -13.85 8.35
CA ASP A 609 -19.92 -15.21 7.90
C ASP A 609 -18.41 -15.46 7.79
N ARG A 610 -18.01 -16.70 8.10
CA ARG A 610 -16.61 -17.13 8.18
C ARG A 610 -16.39 -18.49 7.52
N LEU A 611 -15.21 -18.67 6.92
CA LEU A 611 -14.68 -19.95 6.46
C LEU A 611 -13.62 -20.44 7.44
N ASP A 612 -13.86 -21.54 8.14
CA ASP A 612 -12.88 -22.14 9.04
C ASP A 612 -12.04 -23.20 8.30
N LEU A 613 -10.81 -22.85 7.97
CA LEU A 613 -9.82 -23.71 7.31
C LEU A 613 -8.67 -24.08 8.25
N THR A 614 -8.83 -23.87 9.56
CA THR A 614 -7.75 -24.04 10.54
C THR A 614 -7.18 -25.46 10.53
N ALA A 615 -8.00 -26.47 10.24
CA ALA A 615 -7.59 -27.86 10.17
C ALA A 615 -6.76 -28.23 8.90
N LEU A 616 -6.76 -27.37 7.87
CA LEU A 616 -6.17 -27.69 6.55
C LEU A 616 -4.68 -27.34 6.42
N ASN A 617 -4.07 -26.74 7.45
CA ASN A 617 -2.66 -26.29 7.46
C ASN A 617 -2.27 -25.32 6.33
N TYR A 618 -3.24 -24.64 5.72
CA TYR A 618 -2.95 -23.50 4.85
C TYR A 618 -2.43 -22.33 5.69
N LYS A 619 -1.53 -21.55 5.11
CA LYS A 619 -0.80 -20.44 5.77
C LYS A 619 -1.45 -19.08 5.56
N GLY A 620 -2.48 -18.98 4.72
CA GLY A 620 -3.12 -17.72 4.37
C GLY A 620 -3.65 -17.68 2.93
N LEU A 621 -4.19 -16.53 2.56
CA LEU A 621 -4.50 -16.18 1.17
C LEU A 621 -3.22 -15.78 0.41
N GLY A 622 -3.21 -15.96 -0.90
CA GLY A 622 -2.05 -15.66 -1.75
C GLY A 622 -2.18 -16.16 -3.18
N ASN A 623 -1.05 -16.55 -3.78
CA ASN A 623 -0.98 -16.94 -5.20
C ASN A 623 -1.48 -18.37 -5.48
N GLY A 624 -1.86 -19.13 -4.44
CA GLY A 624 -2.33 -20.51 -4.57
C GLY A 624 -1.20 -21.56 -4.56
N TYR A 625 0.05 -21.16 -4.29
CA TYR A 625 1.22 -22.04 -4.12
C TYR A 625 1.82 -21.92 -2.70
N ASP A 626 2.75 -22.81 -2.35
CA ASP A 626 3.50 -22.86 -1.08
C ASP A 626 2.63 -22.94 0.20
N GLY A 627 1.45 -23.56 0.08
CA GLY A 627 0.47 -23.66 1.15
C GLY A 627 -0.42 -22.42 1.32
N THR A 628 -0.60 -21.61 0.28
CA THR A 628 -1.57 -20.48 0.23
C THR A 628 -2.78 -20.81 -0.65
N LEU A 629 -3.88 -20.07 -0.49
CA LEU A 629 -5.09 -20.18 -1.32
C LEU A 629 -5.28 -18.94 -2.18
N LYS A 630 -5.61 -19.13 -3.47
CA LYS A 630 -5.92 -18.06 -4.42
C LYS A 630 -7.42 -17.81 -4.48
N VAL A 631 -7.82 -16.54 -4.39
CA VAL A 631 -9.20 -16.10 -4.65
C VAL A 631 -9.34 -15.77 -6.13
N VAL A 632 -10.37 -16.29 -6.80
CA VAL A 632 -10.62 -16.03 -8.22
C VAL A 632 -12.10 -15.81 -8.47
N LEU A 633 -12.44 -14.71 -9.13
CA LEU A 633 -13.78 -14.44 -9.64
C LEU A 633 -13.97 -15.07 -11.02
N ASN A 634 -15.15 -15.62 -11.30
CA ASN A 634 -15.49 -16.13 -12.63
C ASN A 634 -15.79 -14.99 -13.62
N LEU A 635 -15.83 -15.31 -14.92
CA LEU A 635 -15.99 -14.33 -16.01
C LEU A 635 -17.32 -13.55 -15.97
N ALA A 636 -18.35 -14.12 -15.34
CA ALA A 636 -19.65 -13.49 -15.19
C ALA A 636 -19.74 -12.58 -13.94
N GLY A 637 -18.75 -12.64 -13.05
CA GLY A 637 -18.73 -11.88 -11.79
C GLY A 637 -19.75 -12.38 -10.76
N ASP A 638 -20.29 -13.58 -10.91
CA ASP A 638 -21.38 -14.12 -10.08
C ASP A 638 -20.98 -15.34 -9.24
N GLN A 639 -19.72 -15.81 -9.34
CA GLN A 639 -19.17 -16.85 -8.47
C GLN A 639 -17.70 -16.62 -8.17
N THR A 640 -17.34 -16.81 -6.90
CA THR A 640 -15.97 -16.69 -6.41
C THR A 640 -15.44 -18.05 -5.98
N ALA A 641 -14.18 -18.34 -6.29
CA ALA A 641 -13.51 -19.58 -5.94
C ALA A 641 -12.30 -19.32 -5.02
N LEU A 642 -12.24 -20.01 -3.89
CA LEU A 642 -11.03 -20.13 -3.07
C LEU A 642 -10.32 -21.43 -3.46
N LYS A 643 -9.12 -21.36 -4.04
CA LYS A 643 -8.48 -22.57 -4.58
C LYS A 643 -6.98 -22.65 -4.36
N SER A 644 -6.50 -23.87 -4.12
CA SER A 644 -5.08 -24.22 -4.25
C SER A 644 -4.75 -24.48 -5.73
N LEU A 645 -3.55 -24.08 -6.15
CA LEU A 645 -2.99 -24.42 -7.46
C LEU A 645 -2.05 -25.64 -7.39
N GLU A 646 -1.59 -26.01 -6.19
CA GLU A 646 -0.75 -27.18 -5.94
C GLU A 646 -1.57 -28.47 -5.92
N PRO A 647 -1.31 -29.42 -6.86
CA PRO A 647 -1.94 -30.73 -6.83
C PRO A 647 -1.29 -31.65 -5.79
N ASP A 648 -2.10 -32.51 -5.18
CA ASP A 648 -1.60 -33.66 -4.44
C ASP A 648 -1.05 -34.76 -5.37
N ALA A 649 -0.60 -35.88 -4.79
CA ALA A 649 -0.03 -37.01 -5.52
C ALA A 649 -1.01 -37.65 -6.54
N ASP A 650 -2.32 -37.46 -6.34
CA ASP A 650 -3.39 -37.99 -7.18
C ASP A 650 -3.95 -36.92 -8.15
N GLY A 651 -3.39 -35.71 -8.14
CA GLY A 651 -3.79 -34.59 -9.01
C GLY A 651 -4.96 -33.76 -8.47
N ASN A 652 -5.38 -33.98 -7.22
CA ASN A 652 -6.47 -33.23 -6.60
C ASN A 652 -5.96 -31.91 -6.02
N ARG A 653 -6.82 -30.90 -6.03
CA ARG A 653 -6.59 -29.57 -5.48
C ARG A 653 -7.80 -29.16 -4.66
N PHE A 654 -7.57 -28.51 -3.52
CA PHE A 654 -8.62 -27.91 -2.72
C PHE A 654 -9.28 -26.74 -3.46
N GLU A 655 -10.61 -26.69 -3.50
CA GLU A 655 -11.37 -25.58 -4.08
C GLU A 655 -12.73 -25.44 -3.40
N ILE A 656 -13.09 -24.26 -2.93
CA ILE A 656 -14.45 -23.91 -2.45
C ILE A 656 -15.08 -22.95 -3.44
N LEU A 657 -16.36 -23.13 -3.76
CA LEU A 657 -17.15 -22.20 -4.56
C LEU A 657 -18.10 -21.40 -3.68
N LEU A 658 -18.17 -20.10 -3.92
CA LEU A 658 -19.09 -19.17 -3.29
C LEU A 658 -19.97 -18.55 -4.38
N SER A 659 -21.27 -18.51 -4.14
CA SER A 659 -22.23 -17.82 -5.01
C SER A 659 -22.19 -16.32 -4.76
N GLY A 660 -21.75 -15.54 -5.74
CA GLY A 660 -21.55 -14.10 -5.65
C GLY A 660 -20.12 -13.66 -5.94
N ASN A 661 -19.92 -12.34 -6.01
CA ASN A 661 -18.59 -11.73 -6.05
C ASN A 661 -18.12 -11.44 -4.63
N HIS A 662 -17.16 -12.25 -4.17
CA HIS A 662 -16.54 -12.18 -2.86
C HIS A 662 -15.03 -11.97 -2.96
N LEU A 663 -14.55 -11.50 -4.13
CA LEU A 663 -13.12 -11.31 -4.40
C LEU A 663 -12.45 -10.40 -3.35
N TYR A 664 -13.21 -9.43 -2.83
CA TYR A 664 -12.74 -8.48 -1.84
C TYR A 664 -13.26 -8.79 -0.42
N ASP A 665 -14.26 -9.67 -0.28
CA ASP A 665 -14.90 -10.06 0.99
C ASP A 665 -14.12 -11.15 1.74
N LEU A 666 -13.27 -11.90 1.02
CA LEU A 666 -12.50 -13.01 1.54
C LEU A 666 -11.10 -12.53 1.95
N THR A 667 -10.94 -12.26 3.25
CA THR A 667 -9.69 -11.85 3.90
C THR A 667 -9.27 -12.88 4.97
N ALA A 668 -8.10 -12.75 5.61
CA ALA A 668 -7.78 -13.62 6.76
C ALA A 668 -8.70 -13.36 7.98
N SER A 669 -9.47 -12.26 7.98
CA SER A 669 -10.51 -11.97 8.99
C SER A 669 -11.73 -12.88 8.85
N ASN A 670 -12.08 -13.25 7.62
CA ASN A 670 -13.23 -14.11 7.31
C ASN A 670 -12.82 -15.53 6.89
N VAL A 671 -11.53 -15.79 6.66
CA VAL A 671 -10.98 -17.13 6.39
C VAL A 671 -9.96 -17.49 7.47
N LEU A 672 -10.32 -18.42 8.35
CA LEU A 672 -9.51 -18.79 9.51
C LEU A 672 -8.45 -19.81 9.13
N PHE A 673 -7.18 -19.50 9.42
CA PHE A 673 -6.03 -20.38 9.22
C PHE A 673 -5.38 -20.76 10.57
N ALA A 674 -4.83 -21.98 10.69
CA ALA A 674 -4.25 -22.45 11.97
C ALA A 674 -3.01 -21.64 12.38
N ASN A 675 -2.09 -21.46 11.43
CA ASN A 675 -0.85 -20.71 11.60
C ASN A 675 -0.70 -19.74 10.42
N PRO A 676 -1.39 -18.58 10.44
CA PRO A 676 -1.11 -17.54 9.47
C PRO A 676 0.35 -17.11 9.63
N ASP A 677 1.03 -16.85 8.52
CA ASP A 677 2.41 -16.36 8.54
C ASP A 677 2.41 -14.84 8.81
N ASP A 678 2.58 -14.45 10.09
CA ASP A 678 2.59 -13.03 10.53
C ASP A 678 3.69 -12.17 9.85
N THR A 679 4.63 -12.78 9.10
CA THR A 679 5.66 -12.05 8.34
C THR A 679 5.28 -11.78 6.88
N ARG A 680 4.17 -12.38 6.41
CA ARG A 680 3.48 -11.95 5.19
C ARG A 680 2.35 -11.05 5.65
N THR A 681 2.55 -9.74 5.50
CA THR A 681 1.48 -8.73 5.55
C THR A 681 0.24 -9.31 4.90
N ASP A 682 -0.87 -9.41 5.64
CA ASP A 682 -2.06 -10.03 5.08
C ASP A 682 -2.42 -9.27 3.81
N SER A 683 -2.40 -10.10 2.81
CA SER A 683 -2.31 -9.80 1.45
C SER A 683 -3.42 -10.59 0.84
N SER A 684 -4.52 -9.92 0.58
CA SER A 684 -4.92 -9.88 -0.82
C SER A 684 -3.88 -9.10 -1.68
N GLN A 685 -2.57 -9.16 -1.37
CA GLN A 685 -1.41 -8.54 -2.04
C GLN A 685 -0.73 -9.64 -2.88
N PRO A 686 0.11 -9.35 -3.89
CA PRO A 686 0.81 -8.10 -4.22
C PRO A 686 0.65 -7.65 -5.69
N LEU A 687 1.36 -6.59 -6.11
CA LEU A 687 1.59 -6.24 -7.53
C LEU A 687 1.99 -7.51 -8.30
N THR A 688 1.06 -8.11 -9.05
CA THR A 688 1.34 -9.34 -9.80
C THR A 688 1.40 -9.02 -11.27
N SER A 689 2.59 -9.16 -11.84
CA SER A 689 2.78 -9.26 -13.28
C SER A 689 1.88 -10.37 -13.87
N VAL A 690 0.87 -10.01 -14.65
CA VAL A 690 0.03 -10.87 -15.46
C VAL A 690 0.84 -11.34 -16.66
N ASN A 691 0.96 -12.65 -16.88
CA ASN A 691 1.44 -13.19 -18.15
C ASN A 691 0.24 -13.77 -18.92
N ALA A 692 -0.39 -12.95 -19.75
CA ALA A 692 -1.55 -13.35 -20.55
C ALA A 692 -1.14 -13.66 -21.99
N THR A 693 -1.72 -14.71 -22.55
CA THR A 693 -1.58 -15.04 -23.97
C THR A 693 -2.95 -15.34 -24.54
N GLY A 694 -3.33 -14.58 -25.56
CA GLY A 694 -4.54 -14.74 -26.35
C GLY A 694 -4.50 -15.96 -27.27
N THR A 695 -5.37 -15.95 -28.25
CA THR A 695 -5.58 -17.02 -29.21
C THR A 695 -5.31 -16.52 -30.63
N ALA A 696 -5.74 -17.26 -31.65
CA ALA A 696 -5.63 -16.81 -33.05
C ALA A 696 -6.90 -16.07 -33.54
N GLY A 697 -7.74 -15.61 -32.61
CA GLY A 697 -8.94 -14.82 -32.88
C GLY A 697 -8.82 -13.42 -32.28
N ALA A 698 -9.84 -12.58 -32.44
CA ALA A 698 -9.89 -11.27 -31.80
C ALA A 698 -10.12 -11.43 -30.29
N ASP A 699 -9.11 -11.11 -29.51
CA ASP A 699 -9.08 -11.26 -28.06
C ASP A 699 -9.06 -9.90 -27.35
N THR A 700 -9.47 -9.90 -26.08
CA THR A 700 -9.37 -8.72 -25.23
C THR A 700 -8.65 -9.13 -23.95
N LEU A 701 -7.47 -8.57 -23.74
CA LEU A 701 -6.57 -8.90 -22.65
C LEU A 701 -6.39 -7.66 -21.77
N TYR A 702 -6.52 -7.85 -20.47
CA TYR A 702 -6.31 -6.83 -19.47
C TYR A 702 -5.19 -7.29 -18.54
N GLY A 703 -4.25 -6.40 -18.29
CA GLY A 703 -3.31 -6.43 -17.17
C GLY A 703 -4.00 -6.01 -15.88
N ASP A 704 -3.32 -6.27 -14.77
CA ASP A 704 -3.74 -5.94 -13.42
C ASP A 704 -2.86 -4.79 -12.88
N TRP A 705 -2.43 -4.86 -11.61
CA TRP A 705 -1.44 -3.96 -11.04
C TRP A 705 -0.10 -4.70 -10.92
N GLY A 706 0.95 -4.18 -11.54
CA GLY A 706 2.29 -4.77 -11.64
C GLY A 706 2.83 -4.73 -13.08
N ASN A 707 4.08 -5.14 -13.28
CA ASN A 707 4.74 -5.12 -14.61
C ASN A 707 4.28 -6.31 -15.46
N ASP A 708 3.25 -6.13 -16.26
CA ASP A 708 2.54 -7.19 -16.95
C ASP A 708 3.21 -7.58 -18.28
N THR A 709 2.78 -8.71 -18.84
CA THR A 709 3.18 -9.20 -20.15
C THR A 709 1.97 -9.78 -20.87
N LEU A 710 1.49 -9.07 -21.89
CA LEU A 710 0.28 -9.41 -22.63
C LEU A 710 0.63 -9.75 -24.10
N PHE A 711 0.24 -10.93 -24.56
CA PHE A 711 0.43 -11.41 -25.93
C PHE A 711 -0.92 -11.64 -26.63
N GLY A 712 -1.30 -10.85 -27.62
CA GLY A 712 -2.54 -11.05 -28.41
C GLY A 712 -2.46 -12.25 -29.36
N LEU A 713 -1.30 -12.42 -30.01
CA LEU A 713 -0.96 -13.42 -31.03
C LEU A 713 -1.48 -13.09 -32.43
N ALA A 714 -2.67 -13.51 -32.83
CA ALA A 714 -3.18 -13.23 -34.17
C ALA A 714 -4.67 -12.94 -34.09
N GLY A 715 -5.16 -11.93 -34.78
CA GLY A 715 -6.50 -11.41 -34.55
C GLY A 715 -6.45 -9.89 -34.45
N ASP A 716 -7.62 -9.24 -34.40
CA ASP A 716 -7.67 -7.80 -34.11
C ASP A 716 -7.91 -7.67 -32.59
N ASP A 717 -6.84 -7.52 -31.82
CA ASP A 717 -6.84 -7.67 -30.37
C ASP A 717 -6.93 -6.32 -29.63
N VAL A 718 -7.38 -6.36 -28.38
CA VAL A 718 -7.38 -5.20 -27.47
C VAL A 718 -6.59 -5.56 -26.22
N LEU A 719 -5.44 -4.94 -26.00
CA LEU A 719 -4.57 -5.14 -24.83
C LEU A 719 -4.52 -3.86 -23.99
N ALA A 720 -4.66 -3.97 -22.68
CA ALA A 720 -4.50 -2.85 -21.75
C ALA A 720 -3.67 -3.26 -20.53
N GLY A 721 -2.53 -2.61 -20.29
CA GLY A 721 -1.57 -2.93 -19.21
C GLY A 721 -2.01 -2.46 -17.82
N SER A 722 -2.58 -1.26 -17.74
CA SER A 722 -3.10 -0.64 -16.50
C SER A 722 -2.02 0.05 -15.66
N VAL A 723 -1.49 -0.55 -14.59
CA VAL A 723 -0.52 0.13 -13.69
C VAL A 723 0.72 -0.74 -13.52
N GLY A 724 1.89 -0.24 -13.89
CA GLY A 724 3.17 -0.95 -13.87
C GLY A 724 3.98 -0.72 -15.15
N ASP A 725 5.21 -1.23 -15.21
CA ASP A 725 6.01 -1.18 -16.45
C ASP A 725 5.65 -2.40 -17.32
N ASP A 726 4.72 -2.23 -18.26
CA ASP A 726 4.09 -3.36 -18.94
C ASP A 726 4.76 -3.71 -20.27
N LEU A 727 4.70 -4.98 -20.67
CA LEU A 727 5.10 -5.47 -21.98
C LEU A 727 3.88 -5.90 -22.80
N LEU A 728 3.53 -5.11 -23.82
CA LEU A 728 2.40 -5.40 -24.70
C LEU A 728 2.89 -5.83 -26.09
N VAL A 729 2.41 -7.01 -26.52
CA VAL A 729 2.67 -7.58 -27.86
C VAL A 729 1.33 -7.94 -28.50
N GLY A 730 0.84 -7.10 -29.40
CA GLY A 730 -0.40 -7.36 -30.14
C GLY A 730 -0.30 -8.63 -30.97
N GLY A 731 0.72 -8.70 -31.82
CA GLY A 731 0.92 -9.81 -32.74
C GLY A 731 0.35 -9.45 -34.12
N ALA A 732 -0.13 -10.43 -34.89
CA ALA A 732 -0.58 -10.20 -36.25
C ALA A 732 -2.06 -9.78 -36.33
N GLY A 733 -2.32 -8.55 -36.75
CA GLY A 733 -3.67 -8.05 -37.01
C GLY A 733 -3.73 -6.53 -36.93
N SER A 734 -4.91 -5.98 -36.65
CA SER A 734 -5.04 -4.55 -36.31
C SER A 734 -5.39 -4.40 -34.83
N ASP A 735 -4.36 -4.27 -34.00
CA ASP A 735 -4.51 -4.32 -32.56
C ASP A 735 -4.67 -2.93 -31.94
N LYS A 736 -5.28 -2.88 -30.76
CA LYS A 736 -5.39 -1.69 -29.92
C LYS A 736 -4.66 -1.93 -28.60
N LEU A 737 -3.62 -1.15 -28.32
CA LEU A 737 -2.75 -1.30 -27.16
C LEU A 737 -2.84 -0.05 -26.27
N THR A 738 -3.06 -0.25 -24.98
CA THR A 738 -3.08 0.80 -23.95
C THR A 738 -2.04 0.43 -22.90
N GLY A 739 -1.02 1.26 -22.68
CA GLY A 739 0.02 1.00 -21.68
C GLY A 739 -0.53 1.20 -20.27
N GLY A 740 -1.01 2.41 -20.01
CA GLY A 740 -1.49 2.83 -18.70
C GLY A 740 -0.48 3.72 -18.00
N SER A 741 -0.18 3.45 -16.74
CA SER A 741 0.79 4.22 -15.93
C SER A 741 2.03 3.39 -15.67
N GLY A 742 3.21 3.88 -16.05
CA GLY A 742 4.49 3.21 -15.85
C GLY A 742 5.43 3.47 -17.04
N GLU A 743 6.55 2.76 -17.13
CA GLU A 743 7.44 2.77 -18.29
C GLU A 743 7.09 1.59 -19.23
N ASP A 744 6.15 1.79 -20.14
CA ASP A 744 5.59 0.69 -20.92
C ASP A 744 6.41 0.35 -22.17
N THR A 745 6.48 -0.93 -22.51
CA THR A 745 7.14 -1.44 -23.72
C THR A 745 6.13 -2.04 -24.68
N PHE A 746 5.97 -1.40 -25.84
CA PHE A 746 5.20 -1.95 -26.96
C PHE A 746 6.16 -2.61 -27.95
N ARG A 747 6.15 -3.95 -28.02
CA ARG A 747 7.13 -4.72 -28.81
C ARG A 747 6.56 -5.29 -30.10
N PHE A 748 7.34 -5.15 -31.17
CA PHE A 748 7.06 -5.67 -32.50
C PHE A 748 8.18 -6.62 -32.95
N ASP A 749 7.87 -7.91 -33.04
CA ASP A 749 8.84 -8.98 -33.31
C ASP A 749 8.96 -9.26 -34.82
N HIS A 750 7.90 -9.01 -35.60
CA HIS A 750 7.86 -9.18 -37.06
C HIS A 750 7.14 -8.03 -37.78
N ILE A 751 7.46 -7.78 -39.07
CA ILE A 751 6.75 -6.78 -39.89
C ILE A 751 5.27 -7.16 -40.09
N SER A 752 4.94 -8.45 -40.00
CA SER A 752 3.57 -8.93 -40.03
C SER A 752 2.74 -8.47 -38.82
N ASP A 753 3.38 -8.04 -37.74
CA ASP A 753 2.69 -7.63 -36.53
C ASP A 753 1.98 -6.28 -36.78
N SER A 754 2.68 -5.33 -37.40
CA SER A 754 2.12 -4.00 -37.71
C SER A 754 2.56 -3.50 -39.08
N TYR A 755 1.64 -3.42 -40.05
CA TYR A 755 1.97 -2.94 -41.39
C TYR A 755 0.88 -2.08 -42.04
N VAL A 756 1.23 -1.39 -43.12
CA VAL A 756 0.29 -0.54 -43.88
C VAL A 756 -0.90 -1.38 -44.39
N GLY A 757 -2.06 -1.22 -43.75
CA GLY A 757 -3.31 -1.93 -44.05
C GLY A 757 -3.86 -2.75 -42.88
N ALA A 758 -3.02 -3.08 -41.91
CA ALA A 758 -3.36 -3.68 -40.61
C ALA A 758 -2.31 -3.16 -39.61
N ALA A 759 -2.50 -1.90 -39.19
CA ALA A 759 -1.53 -1.18 -38.36
C ALA A 759 -2.10 -1.02 -36.97
N ASP A 760 -1.27 -1.27 -35.97
CA ASP A 760 -1.71 -1.23 -34.58
C ASP A 760 -1.84 0.20 -34.09
N LEU A 761 -2.65 0.34 -33.06
CA LEU A 761 -2.99 1.59 -32.44
C LEU A 761 -2.62 1.60 -30.96
N ILE A 762 -1.66 2.47 -30.61
CA ILE A 762 -1.33 2.76 -29.21
C ILE A 762 -2.11 4.00 -28.77
N THR A 763 -2.80 3.93 -27.64
CA THR A 763 -3.77 4.96 -27.23
C THR A 763 -3.28 6.02 -26.26
N ASP A 764 -2.19 5.80 -25.55
CA ASP A 764 -1.77 6.62 -24.40
C ASP A 764 -0.24 6.77 -24.27
N PHE A 765 0.48 6.69 -25.40
CA PHE A 765 1.95 6.75 -25.42
C PHE A 765 2.52 8.02 -24.76
N THR A 766 3.47 7.86 -23.85
CA THR A 766 4.13 8.94 -23.11
C THR A 766 5.62 9.03 -23.48
N THR A 767 6.04 10.11 -24.16
CA THR A 767 7.44 10.28 -24.58
C THR A 767 8.38 10.44 -23.38
N GLY A 768 9.53 9.78 -23.43
CA GLY A 768 10.54 9.77 -22.37
C GLY A 768 10.26 8.79 -21.23
N HIS A 769 9.14 8.06 -21.28
CA HIS A 769 8.73 7.03 -20.32
C HIS A 769 8.40 5.71 -21.06
N ASP A 770 7.61 5.78 -22.12
CA ASP A 770 7.25 4.59 -22.91
C ASP A 770 8.28 4.31 -24.02
N THR A 771 8.42 3.03 -24.34
CA THR A 771 9.36 2.54 -25.36
C THR A 771 8.63 1.78 -26.48
N LEU A 772 8.91 2.18 -27.72
CA LEU A 772 8.61 1.38 -28.92
C LEU A 772 9.77 0.44 -29.21
N ASP A 773 9.62 -0.86 -28.93
CA ASP A 773 10.64 -1.86 -29.23
C ASP A 773 10.47 -2.40 -30.66
N VAL A 774 11.37 -1.95 -31.53
CA VAL A 774 11.48 -2.36 -32.94
C VAL A 774 12.81 -3.06 -33.23
N SER A 775 13.51 -3.49 -32.18
CA SER A 775 14.88 -4.01 -32.27
C SER A 775 14.98 -5.29 -33.09
N ALA A 776 13.92 -6.11 -33.08
CA ALA A 776 13.79 -7.33 -33.86
C ALA A 776 13.58 -7.08 -35.38
N LEU A 777 13.11 -5.88 -35.77
CA LEU A 777 12.78 -5.55 -37.16
C LEU A 777 13.99 -5.09 -38.00
N GLY A 778 15.13 -4.82 -37.36
CA GLY A 778 16.38 -4.43 -38.03
C GLY A 778 16.51 -2.93 -38.33
N PHE A 779 15.61 -2.09 -37.84
CA PHE A 779 15.74 -0.63 -37.97
C PHE A 779 16.88 -0.11 -37.07
N THR A 780 17.55 0.95 -37.53
CA THR A 780 18.77 1.51 -36.90
C THR A 780 18.59 2.94 -36.39
N GLY A 781 17.45 3.58 -36.68
CA GLY A 781 17.15 4.93 -36.22
C GLY A 781 15.96 5.60 -36.90
N LEU A 782 15.72 6.86 -36.56
CA LEU A 782 14.74 7.74 -37.21
C LEU A 782 15.36 8.41 -38.46
N GLY A 783 14.54 8.61 -39.50
CA GLY A 783 14.99 9.16 -40.79
C GLY A 783 13.85 9.40 -41.79
N ASP A 784 14.14 9.23 -43.08
CA ASP A 784 13.17 9.42 -44.17
C ASP A 784 12.36 8.15 -44.49
N GLY A 785 12.49 7.10 -43.67
CA GLY A 785 11.83 5.81 -43.87
C GLY A 785 12.55 4.88 -44.85
N ARG A 786 13.79 5.16 -45.24
CA ARG A 786 14.61 4.33 -46.13
C ARG A 786 15.93 3.91 -45.48
N ASN A 787 16.60 2.90 -46.04
CA ASN A 787 17.89 2.40 -45.56
C ASN A 787 17.85 2.07 -44.06
N ASP A 788 16.90 1.22 -43.67
CA ASP A 788 16.73 0.76 -42.28
C ASP A 788 16.41 1.89 -41.27
N THR A 789 15.80 2.99 -41.73
CA THR A 789 15.30 4.08 -40.86
C THR A 789 13.78 4.18 -40.85
N LEU A 790 13.20 4.74 -39.78
CA LEU A 790 11.76 4.97 -39.63
C LEU A 790 11.39 6.45 -39.81
N GLN A 791 10.30 6.70 -40.54
CA GLN A 791 9.74 8.04 -40.72
C GLN A 791 8.59 8.29 -39.74
N VAL A 792 8.62 9.43 -39.05
CA VAL A 792 7.49 9.93 -38.24
C VAL A 792 6.69 10.96 -39.05
N SER A 793 5.37 10.85 -39.04
CA SER A 793 4.48 11.82 -39.70
C SER A 793 3.15 11.97 -38.95
N TYR A 794 2.69 13.19 -38.71
CA TYR A 794 1.40 13.47 -38.07
C TYR A 794 0.30 13.82 -39.08
N ASN A 795 -0.93 13.39 -38.79
CA ASN A 795 -2.13 13.75 -39.54
C ASN A 795 -3.17 14.42 -38.63
N ALA A 796 -3.30 15.74 -38.79
CA ALA A 796 -4.22 16.57 -38.03
C ALA A 796 -5.70 16.23 -38.20
N ASN A 797 -6.11 15.56 -39.28
CA ASN A 797 -7.53 15.23 -39.49
C ASN A 797 -7.98 14.03 -38.68
N SER A 798 -7.06 13.09 -38.41
CA SER A 798 -7.34 11.87 -37.63
C SER A 798 -6.81 11.98 -36.19
N ASP A 799 -6.07 13.05 -35.90
CA ASP A 799 -5.27 13.23 -34.69
C ASP A 799 -4.40 12.00 -34.37
N ARG A 800 -3.61 11.59 -35.37
CA ARG A 800 -2.73 10.41 -35.27
C ARG A 800 -1.32 10.71 -35.75
N THR A 801 -0.34 10.18 -35.05
CA THR A 801 1.06 10.12 -35.48
C THR A 801 1.37 8.73 -36.01
N TYR A 802 1.98 8.65 -37.19
CA TYR A 802 2.38 7.41 -37.84
C TYR A 802 3.90 7.28 -37.81
N VAL A 803 4.38 6.15 -37.31
CA VAL A 803 5.79 5.75 -37.40
C VAL A 803 5.88 4.62 -38.42
N ARG A 804 6.59 4.82 -39.54
CA ARG A 804 6.52 3.90 -40.69
C ARG A 804 7.81 3.76 -41.47
N SER A 805 8.00 2.59 -42.07
CA SER A 805 8.99 2.37 -43.13
C SER A 805 8.39 2.70 -44.50
N ASN A 806 9.20 3.28 -45.39
CA ASN A 806 8.84 3.49 -46.79
C ASN A 806 9.26 2.33 -47.69
N GLU A 807 10.07 1.40 -47.18
CA GLU A 807 10.57 0.21 -47.87
C GLU A 807 9.76 -1.02 -47.48
N ALA A 808 9.46 -1.85 -48.48
CA ALA A 808 8.71 -3.07 -48.27
C ALA A 808 9.67 -4.23 -48.02
N ASP A 809 9.24 -5.17 -47.18
CA ASP A 809 9.95 -6.40 -46.92
C ASP A 809 9.84 -7.40 -48.10
N SER A 810 10.36 -8.61 -47.90
CA SER A 810 10.29 -9.68 -48.92
C SER A 810 8.86 -10.16 -49.22
N ALA A 811 7.89 -9.89 -48.34
CA ALA A 811 6.48 -10.19 -48.54
C ALA A 811 5.71 -9.01 -49.16
N GLY A 812 6.35 -7.85 -49.34
CA GLY A 812 5.74 -6.63 -49.86
C GLY A 812 5.06 -5.76 -48.79
N GLN A 813 5.21 -6.08 -47.50
CA GLN A 813 4.64 -5.37 -46.36
C GLN A 813 5.56 -4.24 -45.92
N LYS A 814 4.96 -3.11 -45.50
CA LYS A 814 5.70 -1.96 -44.96
C LYS A 814 5.30 -1.75 -43.52
N PHE A 815 6.26 -1.78 -42.61
CA PHE A 815 6.00 -1.56 -41.19
C PHE A 815 5.33 -0.20 -40.94
N GLN A 816 4.29 -0.19 -40.11
CA GLN A 816 3.64 1.02 -39.63
C GLN A 816 2.97 0.77 -38.28
N VAL A 817 3.25 1.61 -37.29
CA VAL A 817 2.49 1.72 -36.03
C VAL A 817 1.85 3.12 -35.92
N THR A 818 0.69 3.19 -35.28
CA THR A 818 -0.09 4.43 -35.12
C THR A 818 -0.22 4.82 -33.65
N LEU A 819 0.07 6.08 -33.32
CA LEU A 819 -0.09 6.67 -31.98
C LEU A 819 -1.27 7.64 -31.96
N ALA A 820 -2.02 7.68 -30.85
CA ALA A 820 -3.10 8.65 -30.61
C ALA A 820 -2.58 10.03 -30.19
N GLY A 821 -2.69 11.05 -31.05
CA GLY A 821 -2.21 12.40 -30.79
C GLY A 821 -1.05 12.86 -31.68
N ASP A 822 -0.53 14.08 -31.41
CA ASP A 822 0.59 14.69 -32.13
C ASP A 822 1.92 14.48 -31.40
N TYR A 823 2.74 13.58 -31.94
CA TYR A 823 4.09 13.28 -31.46
C TYR A 823 5.17 13.64 -32.48
N SER A 824 4.82 14.38 -33.54
CA SER A 824 5.74 14.68 -34.64
C SER A 824 6.97 15.51 -34.24
N HIS A 825 6.93 16.15 -33.07
CA HIS A 825 7.99 17.00 -32.54
C HIS A 825 8.55 16.53 -31.19
N SER A 826 7.92 15.54 -30.55
CA SER A 826 8.31 15.02 -29.23
C SER A 826 9.08 13.70 -29.33
N LEU A 827 8.76 12.85 -30.32
CA LEU A 827 9.48 11.58 -30.54
C LEU A 827 10.94 11.81 -30.95
N LYS A 828 11.82 11.11 -30.25
CA LYS A 828 13.28 11.10 -30.46
C LYS A 828 13.77 9.66 -30.47
N ALA A 829 15.05 9.47 -30.77
CA ALA A 829 15.66 8.14 -30.81
C ALA A 829 15.68 7.42 -29.43
N GLU A 830 15.47 8.14 -28.32
CA GLU A 830 15.40 7.59 -26.96
C GLU A 830 14.07 6.89 -26.66
N ASP A 831 12.99 7.21 -27.37
CA ASP A 831 11.66 6.58 -27.23
C ASP A 831 11.56 5.23 -27.98
N PHE A 832 12.68 4.74 -28.54
CA PHE A 832 12.74 3.54 -29.37
C PHE A 832 13.89 2.63 -28.94
N ALA A 833 13.63 1.33 -28.91
CA ALA A 833 14.69 0.32 -28.93
C ALA A 833 15.00 -0.07 -30.39
N PHE A 834 16.09 0.48 -30.95
CA PHE A 834 16.58 0.12 -32.28
C PHE A 834 17.51 -1.10 -32.25
N SER A 835 17.65 -1.78 -33.39
CA SER A 835 18.65 -2.84 -33.53
C SER A 835 20.06 -2.26 -33.32
N ALA A 836 20.90 -3.00 -32.60
CA ALA A 836 22.29 -2.58 -32.40
C ALA A 836 22.94 -2.37 -33.77
N ALA A 837 23.41 -1.16 -34.04
CA ALA A 837 24.17 -0.87 -35.25
C ALA A 837 25.26 -1.92 -35.36
N VAL A 838 25.28 -2.67 -36.46
CA VAL A 838 26.42 -3.51 -36.80
C VAL A 838 27.59 -2.54 -36.97
N ASN A 839 28.33 -2.31 -35.89
CA ASN A 839 29.64 -1.73 -35.97
C ASN A 839 30.37 -2.60 -36.96
N ALA A 840 30.79 -2.01 -38.08
CA ALA A 840 31.59 -2.66 -39.10
C ALA A 840 32.80 -3.29 -38.41
N ALA A 841 32.68 -4.56 -38.02
CA ALA A 841 33.76 -5.33 -37.47
C ALA A 841 34.83 -5.37 -38.57
N GLU A 842 36.02 -4.91 -38.19
CA GLU A 842 37.27 -4.97 -38.93
C GLU A 842 37.22 -5.98 -40.07
N ILE A 843 37.36 -5.48 -41.30
CA ILE A 843 37.90 -6.30 -42.38
C ILE A 843 39.32 -6.69 -41.95
N LYS A 844 39.44 -7.82 -41.25
CA LYS A 844 40.68 -8.57 -41.21
C LYS A 844 40.86 -9.15 -42.60
N VAL A 845 41.58 -8.42 -43.45
CA VAL A 845 42.24 -8.98 -44.61
C VAL A 845 43.24 -10.01 -44.11
N VAL A 846 42.80 -11.26 -43.97
CA VAL A 846 43.71 -12.41 -43.84
C VAL A 846 44.31 -12.62 -45.22
N GLY A 847 45.63 -12.44 -45.29
CA GLY A 847 46.39 -12.33 -46.52
C GLY A 847 46.36 -13.56 -47.43
N VAL A 848 46.42 -13.23 -48.72
CA VAL A 848 47.30 -13.81 -49.75
C VAL A 848 47.36 -15.34 -49.83
N ALA A 849 46.60 -15.91 -50.77
CA ALA A 849 46.91 -17.20 -51.34
C ALA A 849 48.13 -17.07 -52.27
N ALA A 850 49.23 -17.75 -51.92
CA ALA A 850 50.32 -18.10 -52.83
C ALA A 850 50.07 -19.53 -53.40
N PRO A 851 50.64 -19.86 -54.57
CA PRO A 851 50.09 -20.85 -55.49
C PRO A 851 50.39 -22.30 -55.10
N MET A 852 49.45 -23.19 -55.40
CA MET A 852 49.63 -24.64 -55.31
C MET A 852 50.61 -25.12 -56.38
N ASP A 853 51.72 -25.69 -55.93
CA ASP A 853 52.69 -26.40 -56.75
C ASP A 853 52.19 -27.83 -57.02
N HIS A 854 52.49 -28.30 -58.23
CA HIS A 854 52.15 -29.63 -58.76
C HIS A 854 52.65 -30.79 -57.88
N VAL A 855 51.79 -31.78 -57.62
CA VAL A 855 52.23 -33.19 -57.54
C VAL A 855 51.27 -34.08 -58.30
N VAL A 856 51.82 -34.65 -59.37
CA VAL A 856 51.31 -35.78 -60.15
C VAL A 856 51.48 -37.06 -59.33
N LEU A 857 50.43 -37.87 -59.20
CA LEU A 857 50.57 -39.33 -59.11
C LEU A 857 49.51 -40.01 -59.97
N SER A 858 50.02 -40.86 -60.85
CA SER A 858 49.41 -41.68 -61.89
C SER A 858 48.66 -42.91 -61.35
N ASP A 859 47.63 -43.32 -62.10
CA ASP A 859 47.09 -44.66 -62.34
C ASP A 859 47.29 -45.78 -61.29
N ALA A 860 46.15 -46.26 -60.76
CA ALA A 860 45.71 -47.66 -60.83
C ALA A 860 44.22 -47.78 -60.49
#